data_AF-A0A1H8BZU3-F1
#
_entry.id   AF-A0A1H8BZU3-F1
#
_cell.length_a   1.000
_cell.length_b   1.000
_cell.length_c   1.000
_cell.angle_alpha   90.00
_cell.angle_beta   90.00
_cell.angle_gamma   90.00
#
_symmetry.space_group_name_H-M   'P 1'
#
loop_
_entity.id
_entity.type
_entity.pdbx_description
1 polymer ?
#
loop_
_entity_poly.entity_id
_entity_poly.type
_entity_poly.pdbx_seq_one_letter_code
_entity_poly.pdbx_strand_id
1 'polypeptide(L)'
;MFTKVLIANRGAIAVRIERTLRKLGIQSVAVYTIADQDSQHVDGADEAVCIGAGAAKESYLDMDRILQTAIDTGAQAIHPGYGFLSENASFARACRERGIVFIGPTPEQMEMFGLKHSAREIAERAGVPMLPGTALITDLDEAIAEAEIIGYPVILKSTAGGGGIGMRVCNDGDALRAAFDGVRHLAETNFKNGGIFLEKYIARARHVEVQIFGNRFGEVAALGERDCSIQRRNQKVIEESPAPNLSEEVRQAMFASAKRLASEVGYRSAGTVEYLYDPEECKFYFLEVNTRLQVEHGVTEEVLGVDLVEWMVREAADELTSIESLVQPAKGHSIQARIYAEDCLQNFRPSAGKVDKARFTEHARIETWIRDGITVTTLYDPMLAKIIVHGENRLDAIGKLIQALDDTRLYGITTNLQYVKALLGEEECLSGHVYTQLLNGFEPAEHAIEVVDGGVQTTVQDFPGRIGHWDVGVPPCGPMDPLSFRIGNKLLGNADDASGLELTLRGGSYRFRDDMWICLTGADMEAMLDEAKAPLYHPIFVRKGQLLSYGEANSGMRSYLLIGGGLDMPQTLGSSATFTLGGFGGHGGRALRAGDVLGVNRSGSNPRSDIQLHELDRPSMTRSWTIGVIPGPHCTGEYLKPTYLRELANTRYEVHFNSSRTGVRLIGPAPHWAREDGGQAGLHPSNIHDNAYAVGTLDLTGDMPILLGPDGPSLGGFVCPVTTASAEFWKLGQLKPGDSVRFQLLTLAEADQLRKQQESNLEAIGLAQWHRLVTVTLPQPEREPEPSYPLIAQETENRRFPITVRCSGDENILVEYGEMELDLLLRFQVHALMQAIEASGTIPVLDLTPGIRSLQVHIDPKQTNVLEACERILELDSSLPDLSSITVPSRIVRLPLSWDDPATQLAIDRYQKNVRPDAPWCPSNLEFIRRINGLDSIDEVQSIVYDANYLVLGLGDVYLGAPVATPVDPRHRLVTTKYNPARTWTPENAVGIGGAYMCIYGMEGPGGYQFVGRTIQMWNHLNRESASFETGKPWLLRFFDQIQFYPVSADVLLQLREDFTRGRFEADITETTFRLGDYLAFLNSIEESAEAFREVQQAAFTAERESWKSQGLAEYVSESADLGKESAEDELPEGTIAVRCTMPGSVWKVLVEPGQEVKKGETLIIEESMKMEFSQTAPCDGIVASIFVKPGDEVHAGQLIVGLVKETAREVTPV
;
A
#
# COMPACT_ATOMS: atom_id res chain seq x y z
N MET A 1 -0.38 -45.19 -6.60
CA MET A 1 -0.68 -43.78 -6.27
C MET A 1 0.33 -43.24 -5.26
N PHE A 2 0.71 -41.96 -5.37
CA PHE A 2 1.61 -41.28 -4.42
C PHE A 2 0.85 -40.80 -3.17
N THR A 3 1.56 -40.61 -2.05
CA THR A 3 1.01 -39.96 -0.85
C THR A 3 1.46 -38.51 -0.73
N LYS A 4 2.63 -38.15 -1.25
CA LYS A 4 3.21 -36.80 -1.18
C LYS A 4 3.99 -36.46 -2.46
N VAL A 5 3.75 -35.30 -3.03
CA VAL A 5 4.36 -34.79 -4.27
C VAL A 5 4.93 -33.39 -4.03
N LEU A 6 6.18 -33.18 -4.43
CA LEU A 6 6.80 -31.85 -4.43
C LEU A 6 6.57 -31.15 -5.77
N ILE A 7 6.29 -29.86 -5.72
CA ILE A 7 6.10 -29.02 -6.90
C ILE A 7 7.35 -28.19 -7.12
N ALA A 8 8.12 -28.52 -8.15
CA ALA A 8 9.35 -27.80 -8.50
C ALA A 8 9.04 -26.57 -9.36
N ASN A 9 8.12 -25.71 -8.89
CA ASN A 9 7.64 -24.52 -9.60
C ASN A 9 7.04 -23.49 -8.63
N ARG A 10 6.55 -22.38 -9.18
CA ARG A 10 5.90 -21.28 -8.46
C ARG A 10 4.66 -20.78 -9.21
N GLY A 11 3.98 -19.79 -8.64
CA GLY A 11 2.95 -19.02 -9.33
C GLY A 11 1.73 -19.86 -9.71
N ALA A 12 1.04 -19.49 -10.80
CA ALA A 12 -0.27 -20.05 -11.15
C ALA A 12 -0.25 -21.57 -11.40
N ILE A 13 0.84 -22.11 -11.94
CA ILE A 13 0.95 -23.56 -12.18
C ILE A 13 1.10 -24.36 -10.89
N ALA A 14 1.80 -23.84 -9.88
CA ALA A 14 1.92 -24.50 -8.59
C ALA A 14 0.55 -24.60 -7.90
N VAL A 15 -0.19 -23.48 -7.86
CA VAL A 15 -1.58 -23.44 -7.34
C VAL A 15 -2.50 -24.40 -8.10
N ARG A 16 -2.38 -24.47 -9.44
CA ARG A 16 -3.11 -25.46 -10.23
C ARG A 16 -2.77 -26.86 -9.71
N ILE A 17 -1.50 -27.24 -9.69
CA ILE A 17 -1.09 -28.60 -9.36
C ILE A 17 -1.59 -28.99 -7.96
N GLU A 18 -1.46 -28.10 -6.98
CA GLU A 18 -1.99 -28.28 -5.61
C GLU A 18 -3.49 -28.62 -5.62
N ARG A 19 -4.30 -27.90 -6.40
CA ARG A 19 -5.75 -28.16 -6.51
C ARG A 19 -6.03 -29.58 -6.98
N THR A 20 -5.29 -30.07 -7.96
CA THR A 20 -5.44 -31.45 -8.47
C THR A 20 -4.91 -32.47 -7.47
N LEU A 21 -3.75 -32.24 -6.83
CA LEU A 21 -3.21 -33.13 -5.80
C LEU A 21 -4.17 -33.28 -4.62
N ARG A 22 -4.76 -32.17 -4.16
CA ARG A 22 -5.78 -32.16 -3.11
C ARG A 22 -7.02 -32.97 -3.49
N LYS A 23 -7.51 -32.83 -4.74
CA LYS A 23 -8.62 -33.64 -5.27
C LYS A 23 -8.31 -35.14 -5.25
N LEU A 24 -7.05 -35.51 -5.47
CA LEU A 24 -6.57 -36.89 -5.42
C LEU A 24 -6.23 -37.39 -4.01
N GLY A 25 -6.31 -36.54 -2.98
CA GLY A 25 -5.92 -36.87 -1.61
C GLY A 25 -4.40 -37.03 -1.43
N ILE A 26 -3.61 -36.37 -2.26
CA ILE A 26 -2.14 -36.39 -2.25
C ILE A 26 -1.63 -35.11 -1.60
N GLN A 27 -0.72 -35.23 -0.63
CA GLN A 27 -0.09 -34.08 0.03
C GLN A 27 0.85 -33.35 -0.94
N SER A 28 0.83 -32.04 -0.87
CA SER A 28 1.62 -31.13 -1.71
C SER A 28 2.76 -30.49 -0.91
N VAL A 29 3.95 -30.43 -1.51
CA VAL A 29 5.10 -29.68 -0.99
C VAL A 29 5.42 -28.55 -1.95
N ALA A 30 5.25 -27.31 -1.51
CA ALA A 30 5.66 -26.11 -2.24
C ALA A 30 7.11 -25.73 -1.91
N VAL A 31 7.83 -25.21 -2.91
CA VAL A 31 9.13 -24.56 -2.71
C VAL A 31 9.00 -23.08 -3.06
N TYR A 32 9.55 -22.20 -2.24
CA TYR A 32 9.39 -20.76 -2.44
C TYR A 32 10.64 -19.96 -2.12
N THR A 33 10.75 -18.78 -2.73
CA THR A 33 11.75 -17.78 -2.31
C THR A 33 11.15 -16.74 -1.39
N ILE A 34 11.96 -15.95 -0.69
CA ILE A 34 11.46 -14.84 0.15
C ILE A 34 10.50 -13.93 -0.65
N ALA A 35 10.78 -13.66 -1.93
CA ALA A 35 9.91 -12.88 -2.80
C ALA A 35 8.53 -13.52 -3.07
N ASP A 36 8.43 -14.83 -2.94
CA ASP A 36 7.22 -15.63 -3.18
C ASP A 36 6.49 -16.04 -1.90
N GLN A 37 7.01 -15.66 -0.73
CA GLN A 37 6.48 -16.12 0.57
C GLN A 37 5.00 -15.77 0.80
N ASP A 38 4.51 -14.75 0.10
CA ASP A 38 3.13 -14.30 0.19
C ASP A 38 2.22 -14.80 -0.96
N SER A 39 2.75 -15.65 -1.83
CA SER A 39 2.06 -16.24 -2.98
C SER A 39 1.02 -17.28 -2.57
N GLN A 40 -0.04 -17.47 -3.38
CA GLN A 40 -1.08 -18.47 -3.10
C GLN A 40 -0.56 -19.92 -3.00
N HIS A 41 0.48 -20.28 -3.77
CA HIS A 41 1.03 -21.64 -3.73
C HIS A 41 1.75 -21.97 -2.41
N VAL A 42 2.21 -20.96 -1.67
CA VAL A 42 2.86 -21.18 -0.36
C VAL A 42 1.82 -21.54 0.69
N ASP A 43 0.74 -20.77 0.75
CA ASP A 43 -0.34 -21.03 1.72
C ASP A 43 -1.25 -22.18 1.31
N GLY A 44 -1.33 -22.48 0.00
CA GLY A 44 -2.18 -23.53 -0.56
C GLY A 44 -1.63 -24.96 -0.36
N ALA A 45 -0.32 -25.07 -0.10
CA ALA A 45 0.36 -26.35 0.07
C ALA A 45 0.21 -26.92 1.49
N ASP A 46 0.32 -28.25 1.61
CA ASP A 46 0.31 -28.93 2.91
C ASP A 46 1.62 -28.70 3.69
N GLU A 47 2.72 -28.45 2.96
CA GLU A 47 4.04 -28.14 3.49
C GLU A 47 4.76 -27.19 2.53
N ALA A 48 5.44 -26.16 3.03
CA ALA A 48 6.14 -25.18 2.20
C ALA A 48 7.57 -24.93 2.71
N VAL A 49 8.56 -24.96 1.80
CA VAL A 49 9.98 -24.84 2.14
C VAL A 49 10.61 -23.64 1.44
N CYS A 50 11.22 -22.75 2.23
CA CYS A 50 11.99 -21.63 1.68
C CYS A 50 13.30 -22.14 1.09
N ILE A 51 13.52 -21.89 -0.20
CA ILE A 51 14.72 -22.30 -0.95
C ILE A 51 15.66 -21.12 -1.22
N GLY A 52 15.50 -19.99 -0.52
CA GLY A 52 16.44 -18.86 -0.53
C GLY A 52 15.82 -17.52 -0.99
N ALA A 53 16.66 -16.51 -1.17
CA ALA A 53 16.25 -15.15 -1.57
C ALA A 53 16.63 -14.80 -3.03
N GLY A 54 17.43 -15.65 -3.69
CA GLY A 54 18.09 -15.33 -4.95
C GLY A 54 17.23 -15.49 -6.20
N ALA A 55 17.74 -14.94 -7.31
CA ALA A 55 17.17 -15.09 -8.65
C ALA A 55 17.01 -16.57 -9.02
N ALA A 56 16.22 -16.87 -10.06
CA ALA A 56 15.88 -18.25 -10.45
C ALA A 56 17.06 -19.24 -10.48
N LYS A 57 18.25 -18.80 -10.92
CA LYS A 57 19.48 -19.62 -10.97
C LYS A 57 19.96 -20.12 -9.60
N GLU A 58 19.73 -19.35 -8.55
CA GLU A 58 20.18 -19.61 -7.18
C GLU A 58 19.07 -20.26 -6.32
N SER A 59 17.88 -20.44 -6.89
CA SER A 59 16.66 -20.93 -6.24
C SER A 59 15.98 -22.02 -7.06
N TYR A 60 14.96 -21.70 -7.87
CA TYR A 60 14.13 -22.67 -8.60
C TYR A 60 14.88 -23.54 -9.63
N LEU A 61 16.07 -23.11 -10.08
CA LEU A 61 16.94 -23.87 -10.98
C LEU A 61 18.08 -24.61 -10.24
N ASP A 62 18.18 -24.49 -8.91
CA ASP A 62 19.13 -25.22 -8.09
C ASP A 62 18.66 -26.67 -7.89
N MET A 63 19.05 -27.53 -8.83
CA MET A 63 18.66 -28.95 -8.86
C MET A 63 18.98 -29.67 -7.55
N ASP A 64 20.15 -29.42 -6.97
CA ASP A 64 20.57 -30.12 -5.75
C ASP A 64 19.73 -29.71 -4.56
N ARG A 65 19.42 -28.42 -4.43
CA ARG A 65 18.51 -27.93 -3.38
C ARG A 65 17.12 -28.52 -3.53
N ILE A 66 16.53 -28.51 -4.72
CA ILE A 66 15.18 -29.07 -4.95
C ILE A 66 15.14 -30.57 -4.64
N LEU A 67 16.15 -31.33 -5.08
CA LEU A 67 16.23 -32.77 -4.79
C LEU A 67 16.42 -33.03 -3.29
N GLN A 68 17.24 -32.22 -2.60
CA GLN A 68 17.42 -32.33 -1.17
C GLN A 68 16.12 -32.03 -0.42
N THR A 69 15.39 -30.98 -0.81
CA THR A 69 14.07 -30.67 -0.24
C THR A 69 13.07 -31.80 -0.45
N ALA A 70 13.05 -32.43 -1.63
CA ALA A 70 12.17 -33.59 -1.87
C ALA A 70 12.49 -34.77 -0.94
N ILE A 71 13.79 -35.01 -0.67
CA ILE A 71 14.25 -36.04 0.26
C ILE A 71 13.83 -35.70 1.69
N ASP A 72 14.12 -34.47 2.14
CA ASP A 72 13.91 -34.04 3.53
C ASP A 72 12.41 -34.04 3.91
N THR A 73 11.54 -33.70 2.95
CA THR A 73 10.07 -33.67 3.14
C THR A 73 9.40 -35.03 2.87
N GLY A 74 10.15 -36.01 2.35
CA GLY A 74 9.65 -37.34 2.02
C GLY A 74 8.74 -37.41 0.78
N ALA A 75 8.89 -36.47 -0.16
CA ALA A 75 8.14 -36.47 -1.40
C ALA A 75 8.53 -37.65 -2.30
N GLN A 76 7.55 -38.39 -2.82
CA GLN A 76 7.77 -39.58 -3.64
C GLN A 76 7.90 -39.25 -5.14
N ALA A 77 7.37 -38.11 -5.54
CA ALA A 77 7.43 -37.62 -6.91
C ALA A 77 7.58 -36.10 -6.95
N ILE A 78 8.09 -35.60 -8.07
CA ILE A 78 8.24 -34.18 -8.36
C ILE A 78 7.41 -33.84 -9.59
N HIS A 79 6.48 -32.91 -9.44
CA HIS A 79 5.78 -32.28 -10.57
C HIS A 79 6.51 -30.99 -10.95
N PRO A 80 7.08 -30.88 -12.16
CA PRO A 80 7.89 -29.72 -12.53
C PRO A 80 7.06 -28.56 -13.10
N GLY A 81 5.79 -28.79 -13.46
CA GLY A 81 4.97 -27.78 -14.14
C GLY A 81 5.53 -27.44 -15.52
N TYR A 82 5.75 -26.16 -15.79
CA TYR A 82 6.39 -25.64 -17.01
C TYR A 82 7.45 -24.57 -16.69
N GLY A 83 8.41 -24.36 -17.58
CA GLY A 83 9.58 -23.54 -17.28
C GLY A 83 10.50 -24.20 -16.24
N PHE A 84 11.47 -23.47 -15.71
CA PHE A 84 12.47 -23.97 -14.75
C PHE A 84 13.09 -25.32 -15.16
N LEU A 85 12.90 -26.37 -14.35
CA LEU A 85 13.48 -27.70 -14.53
C LEU A 85 12.59 -28.65 -15.34
N SER A 86 11.47 -28.20 -15.89
CA SER A 86 10.48 -29.06 -16.57
C SER A 86 10.97 -29.75 -17.85
N GLU A 87 11.89 -29.14 -18.59
CA GLU A 87 12.52 -29.72 -19.78
C GLU A 87 14.01 -30.04 -19.54
N ASN A 88 14.43 -30.16 -18.28
CA ASN A 88 15.80 -30.49 -17.92
C ASN A 88 15.97 -32.00 -17.75
N ALA A 89 16.49 -32.65 -18.80
CA ALA A 89 16.74 -34.09 -18.81
C ALA A 89 17.71 -34.55 -17.70
N SER A 90 18.72 -33.74 -17.34
CA SER A 90 19.65 -34.07 -16.26
C SER A 90 18.95 -34.08 -14.90
N PHE A 91 18.02 -33.16 -14.68
CA PHE A 91 17.19 -33.14 -13.46
C PHE A 91 16.28 -34.37 -13.38
N ALA A 92 15.54 -34.69 -14.46
CA ALA A 92 14.70 -35.88 -14.50
C ALA A 92 15.49 -37.18 -14.29
N ARG A 93 16.73 -37.24 -14.81
CA ARG A 93 17.66 -38.36 -14.56
C ARG A 93 18.10 -38.42 -13.10
N ALA A 94 18.45 -37.29 -12.49
CA ALA A 94 18.82 -37.20 -11.09
C ALA A 94 17.66 -37.61 -10.14
N CYS A 95 16.41 -37.25 -10.47
CA CYS A 95 15.23 -37.77 -9.76
C CYS A 95 15.20 -39.30 -9.77
N ARG A 96 15.34 -39.91 -10.96
CA ARG A 96 15.35 -41.37 -11.14
C ARG A 96 16.47 -42.04 -10.34
N GLU A 97 17.66 -41.47 -10.32
CA GLU A 97 18.82 -41.98 -9.56
C GLU A 97 18.61 -41.92 -8.04
N ARG A 98 17.85 -40.95 -7.55
CA ARG A 98 17.51 -40.79 -6.13
C ARG A 98 16.19 -41.47 -5.72
N GLY A 99 15.57 -42.22 -6.63
CA GLY A 99 14.31 -42.94 -6.38
C GLY A 99 13.07 -42.05 -6.29
N ILE A 100 13.14 -40.81 -6.79
CA ILE A 100 12.03 -39.87 -6.87
C ILE A 100 11.42 -39.93 -8.27
N VAL A 101 10.11 -40.10 -8.37
CA VAL A 101 9.44 -40.16 -9.68
C VAL A 101 9.32 -38.74 -10.26
N PHE A 102 9.86 -38.53 -11.46
CA PHE A 102 9.64 -37.30 -12.21
C PHE A 102 8.30 -37.40 -12.98
N ILE A 103 7.38 -36.47 -12.74
CA ILE A 103 6.06 -36.46 -13.39
C ILE A 103 6.17 -35.75 -14.74
N GLY A 104 6.52 -36.50 -15.78
CA GLY A 104 6.71 -36.00 -17.15
C GLY A 104 7.33 -37.08 -18.06
N PRO A 105 7.79 -36.72 -19.27
CA PRO A 105 8.45 -37.66 -20.18
C PRO A 105 9.79 -38.15 -19.63
N THR A 106 10.36 -39.20 -20.24
CA THR A 106 11.65 -39.71 -19.80
C THR A 106 12.80 -38.75 -20.15
N PRO A 107 13.92 -38.76 -19.41
CA PRO A 107 15.11 -37.96 -19.74
C PRO A 107 15.57 -38.15 -21.20
N GLU A 108 15.50 -39.39 -21.68
CA GLU A 108 15.91 -39.74 -23.05
C GLU A 108 14.95 -39.13 -24.09
N GLN A 109 13.65 -39.06 -23.80
CA GLN A 109 12.65 -38.40 -24.66
C GLN A 109 12.84 -36.90 -24.73
N MET A 110 13.19 -36.28 -23.60
CA MET A 110 13.53 -34.85 -23.55
C MET A 110 14.78 -34.54 -24.38
N GLU A 111 15.84 -35.35 -24.27
CA GLU A 111 17.07 -35.18 -25.06
C GLU A 111 16.82 -35.30 -26.57
N MET A 112 15.96 -36.25 -26.98
CA MET A 112 15.58 -36.46 -28.37
C MET A 112 14.91 -35.24 -29.02
N PHE A 113 14.05 -34.54 -28.29
CA PHE A 113 13.36 -33.35 -28.79
C PHE A 113 14.04 -32.01 -28.46
N GLY A 114 14.94 -31.98 -27.47
CA GLY A 114 15.63 -30.75 -27.05
C GLY A 114 16.66 -30.23 -28.05
N LEU A 115 17.15 -31.08 -28.96
CA LEU A 115 18.09 -30.69 -30.03
C LEU A 115 17.36 -30.55 -31.37
N LYS A 116 17.42 -29.35 -31.98
CA LYS A 116 16.71 -29.04 -33.25
C LYS A 116 16.97 -30.05 -34.38
N HIS A 117 18.21 -30.52 -34.53
CA HIS A 117 18.56 -31.48 -35.58
C HIS A 117 17.97 -32.88 -35.29
N SER A 118 18.08 -33.37 -34.04
CA SER A 118 17.52 -34.65 -33.63
C SER A 118 15.99 -34.66 -33.73
N ALA A 119 15.33 -33.59 -33.28
CA ALA A 119 13.88 -33.44 -33.40
C ALA A 119 13.43 -33.46 -34.87
N ARG A 120 14.19 -32.81 -35.77
CA ARG A 120 13.92 -32.80 -37.21
C ARG A 120 14.09 -34.17 -37.85
N GLU A 121 15.17 -34.89 -37.52
CA GLU A 121 15.37 -36.27 -38.00
C GLU A 121 14.24 -37.20 -37.56
N ILE A 122 13.77 -37.08 -36.31
CA ILE A 122 12.63 -37.86 -35.80
C ILE A 122 11.35 -37.48 -36.55
N ALA A 123 11.11 -36.18 -36.76
CA ALA A 123 9.97 -35.68 -37.53
C ALA A 123 9.96 -36.20 -38.97
N GLU A 124 11.11 -36.21 -39.65
CA GLU A 124 11.27 -36.77 -41.00
C GLU A 124 11.01 -38.28 -41.02
N ARG A 125 11.57 -39.05 -40.06
CA ARG A 125 11.29 -40.50 -39.94
C ARG A 125 9.82 -40.79 -39.68
N ALA A 126 9.15 -39.98 -38.87
CA ALA A 126 7.74 -40.10 -38.55
C ALA A 126 6.80 -39.60 -39.68
N GLY A 127 7.37 -39.09 -40.78
CA GLY A 127 6.62 -38.56 -41.92
C GLY A 127 5.78 -37.33 -41.54
N VAL A 128 6.34 -36.45 -40.71
CA VAL A 128 5.75 -35.17 -40.32
C VAL A 128 6.08 -34.12 -41.39
N PRO A 129 5.12 -33.30 -41.84
CA PRO A 129 5.39 -32.24 -42.81
C PRO A 129 6.42 -31.21 -42.28
N MET A 130 7.51 -31.01 -43.02
CA MET A 130 8.58 -30.07 -42.66
C MET A 130 8.52 -28.81 -43.51
N LEU A 131 8.88 -27.66 -42.93
CA LEU A 131 8.99 -26.41 -43.67
C LEU A 131 10.15 -26.50 -44.68
N PRO A 132 9.95 -26.06 -45.94
CA PRO A 132 11.03 -26.01 -46.91
C PRO A 132 12.18 -25.15 -46.39
N GLY A 133 13.38 -25.71 -46.40
CA GLY A 133 14.57 -25.07 -45.85
C GLY A 133 15.83 -25.85 -46.20
N THR A 134 16.97 -25.26 -45.88
CA THR A 134 18.29 -25.80 -46.22
C THR A 134 18.93 -26.53 -45.05
N ALA A 135 19.99 -27.28 -45.35
CA ALA A 135 20.99 -27.61 -44.35
C ALA A 135 21.77 -26.34 -43.92
N LEU A 136 22.80 -26.53 -43.10
CA LEU A 136 23.73 -25.45 -42.76
C LEU A 136 24.45 -24.94 -44.01
N ILE A 137 24.29 -23.64 -44.27
CA ILE A 137 24.90 -22.89 -45.37
C ILE A 137 26.17 -22.21 -44.85
N THR A 138 27.24 -22.20 -45.67
CA THR A 138 28.54 -21.63 -45.25
C THR A 138 28.94 -20.37 -46.00
N ASP A 139 28.37 -20.11 -47.18
CA ASP A 139 28.64 -18.93 -47.99
C ASP A 139 27.37 -18.29 -48.58
N LEU A 140 27.50 -17.03 -49.00
CA LEU A 140 26.37 -16.21 -49.44
C LEU A 140 25.82 -16.64 -50.80
N ASP A 141 26.66 -17.18 -51.68
CA ASP A 141 26.24 -17.59 -53.02
C ASP A 141 25.34 -18.85 -52.93
N GLU A 142 25.71 -19.79 -52.06
CA GLU A 142 24.87 -20.93 -51.68
C GLU A 142 23.51 -20.47 -51.11
N ALA A 143 23.51 -19.48 -50.21
CA ALA A 143 22.27 -18.94 -49.64
C ALA A 143 21.35 -18.31 -50.70
N ILE A 144 21.90 -17.57 -51.66
CA ILE A 144 21.10 -16.96 -52.74
C ILE A 144 20.49 -18.04 -53.64
N ALA A 145 21.29 -19.03 -54.04
CA ALA A 145 20.81 -20.13 -54.89
C ALA A 145 19.69 -20.92 -54.22
N GLU A 146 19.85 -21.27 -52.94
CA GLU A 146 18.83 -21.98 -52.18
C GLU A 146 17.58 -21.12 -51.91
N ALA A 147 17.74 -19.81 -51.69
CA ALA A 147 16.62 -18.89 -51.54
C ALA A 147 15.77 -18.78 -52.82
N GLU A 148 16.38 -18.86 -54.01
CA GLU A 148 15.63 -18.92 -55.27
C GLU A 148 14.85 -20.23 -55.43
N ILE A 149 15.36 -21.34 -54.91
CA ILE A 149 14.68 -22.64 -54.91
C ILE A 149 13.50 -22.64 -53.92
N ILE A 150 13.71 -22.13 -52.71
CA ILE A 150 12.67 -22.03 -51.66
C ILE A 150 11.59 -21.02 -52.05
N GLY A 151 11.98 -19.94 -52.72
CA GLY A 151 11.14 -18.80 -53.07
C GLY A 151 11.07 -17.75 -51.95
N TYR A 152 11.21 -16.48 -52.33
CA TYR A 152 11.08 -15.35 -51.41
C TYR A 152 9.61 -15.08 -51.01
N PRO A 153 9.35 -14.55 -49.80
CA PRO A 153 10.31 -14.21 -48.75
C PRO A 153 10.88 -15.45 -48.04
N VAL A 154 12.16 -15.38 -47.65
CA VAL A 154 12.84 -16.40 -46.84
C VAL A 154 13.27 -15.80 -45.51
N ILE A 155 13.44 -16.64 -44.49
CA ILE A 155 14.00 -16.24 -43.21
C ILE A 155 15.38 -16.88 -43.04
N LEU A 156 16.39 -16.03 -42.86
CA LEU A 156 17.75 -16.45 -42.53
C LEU A 156 17.82 -16.66 -41.02
N LYS A 157 18.28 -17.83 -40.55
CA LYS A 157 18.33 -18.21 -39.13
C LYS A 157 19.70 -18.77 -38.77
N SER A 158 20.11 -18.57 -37.52
CA SER A 158 21.28 -19.24 -36.93
C SER A 158 20.90 -20.55 -36.22
N THR A 159 21.81 -21.53 -36.19
CA THR A 159 21.55 -22.84 -35.56
C THR A 159 21.32 -22.78 -34.05
N ALA A 160 21.84 -21.76 -33.39
CA ALA A 160 21.81 -21.63 -31.92
C ALA A 160 20.88 -20.50 -31.43
N GLY A 161 20.15 -19.83 -32.32
CA GLY A 161 19.21 -18.78 -31.96
C GLY A 161 17.92 -19.32 -31.33
N GLY A 162 17.59 -18.80 -30.14
CA GLY A 162 16.28 -18.92 -29.48
C GLY A 162 15.65 -17.53 -29.28
N GLY A 163 14.32 -17.46 -29.24
CA GLY A 163 13.61 -16.21 -28.91
C GLY A 163 13.73 -15.06 -29.93
N GLY A 164 13.94 -15.37 -31.21
CA GLY A 164 14.01 -14.35 -32.28
C GLY A 164 15.38 -13.70 -32.49
N ILE A 165 16.40 -14.07 -31.70
CA ILE A 165 17.77 -13.54 -31.83
C ILE A 165 18.53 -14.31 -32.92
N GLY A 166 19.16 -13.58 -33.85
CA GLY A 166 19.91 -14.20 -34.95
C GLY A 166 19.02 -14.76 -36.05
N MET A 167 17.91 -14.08 -36.36
CA MET A 167 17.09 -14.35 -37.53
C MET A 167 16.66 -13.07 -38.26
N ARG A 168 16.54 -13.12 -39.59
CA ARG A 168 16.15 -11.96 -40.41
C ARG A 168 15.31 -12.38 -41.61
N VAL A 169 14.15 -11.75 -41.77
CA VAL A 169 13.30 -11.92 -42.95
C VAL A 169 13.95 -11.18 -44.12
N CYS A 170 14.09 -11.89 -45.23
CA CYS A 170 14.66 -11.40 -46.47
C CYS A 170 13.58 -11.49 -47.54
N ASN A 171 13.08 -10.35 -48.01
CA ASN A 171 12.02 -10.29 -49.01
C ASN A 171 12.53 -10.50 -50.44
N ASP A 172 13.83 -10.37 -50.65
CA ASP A 172 14.52 -10.52 -51.92
C ASP A 172 16.01 -10.83 -51.69
N GLY A 173 16.75 -11.02 -52.79
CA GLY A 173 18.17 -11.32 -52.76
C GLY A 173 19.04 -10.18 -52.20
N ASP A 174 18.64 -8.92 -52.36
CA ASP A 174 19.42 -7.79 -51.85
C ASP A 174 19.30 -7.67 -50.33
N ALA A 175 18.10 -7.89 -49.78
CA ALA A 175 17.87 -8.02 -48.35
C ALA A 175 18.67 -9.19 -47.75
N LEU A 176 18.75 -10.32 -48.45
CA LEU A 176 19.55 -11.48 -48.01
C LEU A 176 21.04 -11.16 -47.97
N ARG A 177 21.58 -10.52 -49.02
CA ARG A 177 22.98 -10.07 -49.06
C ARG A 177 23.31 -9.12 -47.91
N ALA A 178 22.44 -8.16 -47.63
CA ALA A 178 22.63 -7.22 -46.54
C ALA A 178 22.51 -7.85 -45.14
N ALA A 179 21.74 -8.94 -45.00
CA ALA A 179 21.50 -9.62 -43.73
C ALA A 179 22.56 -10.68 -43.37
N PHE A 180 23.15 -11.33 -44.37
CA PHE A 180 23.94 -12.55 -44.21
C PHE A 180 25.11 -12.42 -43.22
N ASP A 181 26.03 -11.48 -43.47
CA ASP A 181 27.20 -11.28 -42.60
C ASP A 181 26.80 -10.84 -41.18
N GLY A 182 25.75 -10.02 -41.07
CA GLY A 182 25.23 -9.56 -39.79
C GLY A 182 24.68 -10.69 -38.93
N VAL A 183 23.89 -11.60 -39.51
CA VAL A 183 23.34 -12.77 -38.80
C VAL A 183 24.43 -13.78 -38.47
N ARG A 184 25.39 -14.03 -39.38
CA ARG A 184 26.53 -14.90 -39.13
C ARG A 184 27.38 -14.40 -37.95
N HIS A 185 27.71 -13.11 -37.94
CA HIS A 185 28.52 -12.51 -36.88
C HIS A 185 27.79 -12.54 -35.52
N LEU A 186 26.48 -12.30 -35.52
CA LEU A 186 25.64 -12.46 -34.33
C LEU A 186 25.67 -13.89 -33.79
N ALA A 187 25.66 -14.89 -34.67
CA ALA A 187 25.68 -16.30 -34.32
C ALA A 187 27.02 -16.71 -33.68
N GLU A 188 28.14 -16.29 -34.28
CA GLU A 188 29.49 -16.52 -33.77
C GLU A 188 29.69 -15.89 -32.38
N THR A 189 29.27 -14.64 -32.22
CA THR A 189 29.49 -13.87 -30.99
C THR A 189 28.65 -14.38 -29.83
N ASN A 190 27.37 -14.69 -30.07
CA ASN A 190 26.44 -15.07 -29.00
C ASN A 190 26.47 -16.56 -28.68
N PHE A 191 26.80 -17.43 -29.64
CA PHE A 191 26.61 -18.86 -29.49
C PHE A 191 27.86 -19.71 -29.80
N LYS A 192 29.00 -19.06 -30.08
CA LYS A 192 30.27 -19.74 -30.47
C LYS A 192 30.10 -20.74 -31.61
N ASN A 193 29.06 -20.56 -32.44
CA ASN A 193 28.71 -21.41 -33.57
C ASN A 193 28.12 -20.52 -34.68
N GLY A 194 28.83 -20.41 -35.81
CA GLY A 194 28.48 -19.56 -36.94
C GLY A 194 27.53 -20.20 -37.97
N GLY A 195 26.97 -21.37 -37.68
CA GLY A 195 26.05 -22.06 -38.59
C GLY A 195 24.77 -21.27 -38.84
N ILE A 196 24.43 -21.09 -40.12
CA ILE A 196 23.21 -20.41 -40.59
C ILE A 196 22.47 -21.28 -41.62
N PHE A 197 21.16 -21.13 -41.72
CA PHE A 197 20.32 -21.86 -42.67
C PHE A 197 19.13 -20.98 -43.10
N LEU A 198 18.51 -21.34 -44.22
CA LEU A 198 17.32 -20.66 -44.77
C LEU A 198 16.08 -21.51 -44.58
N GLU A 199 14.95 -20.86 -44.32
CA GLU A 199 13.62 -21.47 -44.36
C GLU A 199 12.64 -20.56 -45.10
N LYS A 200 11.58 -21.16 -45.67
CA LYS A 200 10.46 -20.39 -46.23
C LYS A 200 9.85 -19.50 -45.15
N TYR A 201 9.61 -18.24 -45.45
CA TYR A 201 8.91 -17.34 -44.52
C TYR A 201 7.43 -17.23 -44.89
N ILE A 202 6.56 -17.53 -43.94
CA ILE A 202 5.10 -17.41 -44.10
C ILE A 202 4.66 -16.16 -43.34
N ALA A 203 4.37 -15.08 -44.07
CA ALA A 203 4.10 -13.76 -43.48
C ALA A 203 2.86 -13.74 -42.56
N ARG A 204 1.78 -14.43 -42.96
CA ARG A 204 0.54 -14.58 -42.19
C ARG A 204 0.41 -15.98 -41.59
N ALA A 205 1.52 -16.52 -41.07
CA ALA A 205 1.50 -17.82 -40.41
C ALA A 205 0.64 -17.80 -39.16
N ARG A 206 -0.18 -18.84 -39.01
CA ARG A 206 -0.81 -19.20 -37.74
C ARG A 206 0.08 -20.16 -36.97
N HIS A 207 0.01 -20.09 -35.66
CA HIS A 207 0.65 -21.06 -34.76
C HIS A 207 -0.45 -21.98 -34.24
N VAL A 208 -0.48 -23.22 -34.72
CA VAL A 208 -1.46 -24.23 -34.30
C VAL A 208 -0.70 -25.40 -33.69
N GLU A 209 -1.09 -25.82 -32.51
CA GLU A 209 -0.39 -26.86 -31.77
C GLU A 209 -1.35 -27.97 -31.36
N VAL A 210 -0.85 -29.20 -31.24
CA VAL A 210 -1.64 -30.39 -30.89
C VAL A 210 -1.20 -30.93 -29.55
N GLN A 211 -2.12 -30.96 -28.59
CA GLN A 211 -1.91 -31.63 -27.31
C GLN A 211 -1.79 -33.13 -27.54
N ILE A 212 -0.70 -33.71 -27.08
CA ILE A 212 -0.51 -35.16 -27.05
C ILE A 212 -0.43 -35.66 -25.60
N PHE A 213 -0.78 -36.93 -25.41
CA PHE A 213 -0.59 -37.63 -24.16
C PHE A 213 -0.16 -39.06 -24.44
N GLY A 214 0.84 -39.56 -23.74
CA GLY A 214 1.24 -40.96 -23.82
C GLY A 214 1.48 -41.60 -22.46
N ASN A 215 1.65 -42.91 -22.40
CA ASN A 215 1.92 -43.63 -21.17
C ASN A 215 3.04 -44.66 -21.30
N ARG A 216 3.46 -45.21 -20.15
CA ARG A 216 4.43 -46.29 -20.05
C ARG A 216 4.07 -47.54 -20.88
N PHE A 217 2.79 -47.77 -21.16
CA PHE A 217 2.30 -48.94 -21.91
C PHE A 217 2.43 -48.78 -23.43
N GLY A 218 2.96 -47.64 -23.90
CA GLY A 218 3.16 -47.36 -25.32
C GLY A 218 1.92 -46.82 -26.03
N GLU A 219 0.86 -46.50 -25.29
CA GLU A 219 -0.32 -45.82 -25.83
C GLU A 219 -0.03 -44.33 -26.02
N VAL A 220 -0.51 -43.76 -27.11
CA VAL A 220 -0.35 -42.33 -27.45
C VAL A 220 -1.64 -41.81 -28.06
N ALA A 221 -2.14 -40.68 -27.56
CA ALA A 221 -3.32 -39.99 -28.09
C ALA A 221 -3.00 -38.53 -28.43
N ALA A 222 -3.59 -38.05 -29.53
CA ALA A 222 -3.73 -36.61 -29.80
C ALA A 222 -5.10 -36.18 -29.25
N LEU A 223 -5.10 -35.22 -28.33
CA LEU A 223 -6.31 -34.85 -27.58
C LEU A 223 -7.13 -33.75 -28.26
N GLY A 224 -6.45 -32.78 -28.88
CA GLY A 224 -7.08 -31.63 -29.52
C GLY A 224 -6.04 -30.58 -29.94
N GLU A 225 -6.42 -29.67 -30.82
CA GLU A 225 -5.59 -28.56 -31.25
C GLU A 225 -5.89 -27.26 -30.47
N ARG A 226 -4.89 -26.39 -30.37
CA ARG A 226 -5.02 -25.02 -29.90
C ARG A 226 -4.46 -24.07 -30.94
N ASP A 227 -5.13 -22.94 -31.14
CA ASP A 227 -4.55 -21.81 -31.86
C ASP A 227 -3.87 -20.87 -30.87
N CYS A 228 -2.58 -20.65 -31.08
CA CYS A 228 -1.72 -19.79 -30.26
C CYS A 228 -1.16 -18.62 -31.10
N SER A 229 -1.83 -18.24 -32.18
CA SER A 229 -1.33 -17.25 -33.15
C SER A 229 -1.30 -15.83 -32.60
N ILE A 230 -2.09 -15.51 -31.57
CA ILE A 230 -2.09 -14.19 -30.95
C ILE A 230 -0.84 -14.08 -30.04
N GLN A 231 0.23 -13.59 -30.65
CA GLN A 231 1.55 -13.46 -30.03
C GLN A 231 2.10 -12.06 -30.18
N ARG A 232 2.89 -11.65 -29.19
CA ARG A 232 3.67 -10.41 -29.19
C ARG A 232 5.14 -10.75 -29.07
N ARG A 233 5.96 -10.39 -30.06
CA ARG A 233 7.41 -10.74 -30.08
C ARG A 233 7.64 -12.23 -29.74
N ASN A 234 6.82 -13.10 -30.33
CA ASN A 234 6.81 -14.56 -30.11
C ASN A 234 6.39 -15.03 -28.70
N GLN A 235 5.81 -14.16 -27.88
CA GLN A 235 5.20 -14.50 -26.59
C GLN A 235 3.69 -14.62 -26.76
N LYS A 236 3.12 -15.78 -26.43
CA LYS A 236 1.67 -16.06 -26.53
C LYS A 236 0.89 -15.21 -25.52
N VAL A 237 -0.22 -14.60 -25.93
CA VAL A 237 -1.05 -13.71 -25.10
C VAL A 237 -2.48 -14.25 -24.95
N ILE A 238 -3.05 -14.75 -26.04
CA ILE A 238 -4.37 -15.38 -26.09
C ILE A 238 -4.24 -16.71 -26.82
N GLU A 239 -4.89 -17.74 -26.29
CA GLU A 239 -4.98 -19.06 -26.90
C GLU A 239 -6.42 -19.54 -26.91
N GLU A 240 -6.80 -20.31 -27.93
CA GLU A 240 -8.16 -20.82 -28.06
C GLU A 240 -8.21 -22.25 -28.61
N SER A 241 -9.28 -22.96 -28.26
CA SER A 241 -9.54 -24.34 -28.66
C SER A 241 -11.05 -24.53 -28.86
N PRO A 242 -11.51 -25.12 -29.98
CA PRO A 242 -10.75 -25.54 -31.16
C PRO A 242 -10.15 -24.38 -31.96
N ALA A 243 -9.23 -24.65 -32.89
CA ALA A 243 -8.64 -23.61 -33.74
C ALA A 243 -9.68 -23.07 -34.75
N PRO A 244 -9.86 -21.73 -34.86
CA PRO A 244 -10.84 -21.14 -35.77
C PRO A 244 -10.44 -21.34 -37.23
N ASN A 245 -11.40 -21.37 -38.17
CA ASN A 245 -11.13 -21.42 -39.62
C ASN A 245 -10.10 -22.51 -40.04
N LEU A 246 -10.11 -23.65 -39.35
CA LEU A 246 -9.29 -24.83 -39.67
C LEU A 246 -10.21 -25.93 -40.21
N SER A 247 -9.95 -26.43 -41.41
CA SER A 247 -10.77 -27.50 -42.00
C SER A 247 -10.58 -28.81 -41.24
N GLU A 248 -11.61 -29.65 -41.24
CA GLU A 248 -11.55 -30.94 -40.55
C GLU A 248 -10.47 -31.86 -41.15
N GLU A 249 -10.25 -31.78 -42.47
CA GLU A 249 -9.19 -32.53 -43.14
C GLU A 249 -7.80 -32.14 -42.64
N VAL A 250 -7.54 -30.84 -42.48
CA VAL A 250 -6.26 -30.34 -41.94
C VAL A 250 -6.11 -30.74 -40.47
N ARG A 251 -7.17 -30.59 -39.67
CA ARG A 251 -7.19 -30.98 -38.25
C ARG A 251 -6.83 -32.45 -38.07
N GLN A 252 -7.49 -33.35 -38.80
CA GLN A 252 -7.22 -34.79 -38.72
C GLN A 252 -5.81 -35.14 -39.21
N ALA A 253 -5.31 -34.44 -40.23
CA ALA A 253 -3.93 -34.60 -40.67
C ALA A 253 -2.91 -34.17 -39.61
N MET A 254 -3.15 -33.06 -38.90
CA MET A 254 -2.32 -32.61 -37.78
C MET A 254 -2.34 -33.61 -36.62
N PHE A 255 -3.52 -34.15 -36.25
CA PHE A 255 -3.63 -35.17 -35.21
C PHE A 255 -2.90 -36.45 -35.56
N ALA A 256 -3.08 -36.95 -36.79
CA ALA A 256 -2.37 -38.13 -37.28
C ALA A 256 -0.85 -37.90 -37.29
N SER A 257 -0.41 -36.70 -37.68
CA SER A 257 1.00 -36.28 -37.67
C SER A 257 1.58 -36.27 -36.26
N ALA A 258 0.92 -35.59 -35.31
CA ALA A 258 1.36 -35.48 -33.92
C ALA A 258 1.40 -36.86 -33.23
N LYS A 259 0.40 -37.70 -33.49
CA LYS A 259 0.35 -39.07 -32.96
C LYS A 259 1.50 -39.92 -33.48
N ARG A 260 1.78 -39.91 -34.80
CA ARG A 260 2.93 -40.65 -35.37
C ARG A 260 4.24 -40.22 -34.73
N LEU A 261 4.45 -38.91 -34.61
CA LEU A 261 5.67 -38.35 -34.01
C LEU A 261 5.88 -38.82 -32.57
N ALA A 262 4.82 -38.79 -31.76
CA ALA A 262 4.86 -39.22 -30.37
C ALA A 262 5.01 -40.75 -30.24
N SER A 263 4.37 -41.53 -31.12
CA SER A 263 4.50 -42.99 -31.14
C SER A 263 5.91 -43.45 -31.53
N GLU A 264 6.60 -42.76 -32.43
CA GLU A 264 7.97 -43.07 -32.87
C GLU A 264 8.96 -43.14 -31.71
N VAL A 265 8.74 -42.35 -30.66
CA VAL A 265 9.62 -42.28 -29.48
C VAL A 265 9.00 -42.90 -28.21
N GLY A 266 7.83 -43.53 -28.34
CA GLY A 266 7.08 -44.08 -27.21
C GLY A 266 6.77 -43.04 -26.13
N TYR A 267 6.39 -41.83 -26.54
CA TYR A 267 6.26 -40.64 -25.67
C TYR A 267 5.42 -40.90 -24.41
N ARG A 268 5.79 -40.30 -23.27
CA ARG A 268 5.09 -40.43 -21.99
C ARG A 268 4.60 -39.10 -21.44
N SER A 269 3.52 -39.15 -20.65
CA SER A 269 2.90 -38.01 -20.00
C SER A 269 2.37 -36.97 -21.00
N ALA A 270 2.22 -35.72 -20.58
CA ALA A 270 1.79 -34.61 -21.45
C ALA A 270 2.93 -34.08 -22.32
N GLY A 271 2.61 -33.73 -23.57
CA GLY A 271 3.50 -33.02 -24.50
C GLY A 271 2.69 -32.25 -25.53
N THR A 272 3.33 -31.38 -26.29
CA THR A 272 2.66 -30.65 -27.37
C THR A 272 3.52 -30.63 -28.62
N VAL A 273 2.90 -30.89 -29.77
CA VAL A 273 3.54 -30.77 -31.09
C VAL A 273 3.07 -29.46 -31.73
N GLU A 274 3.99 -28.53 -31.95
CA GLU A 274 3.70 -27.21 -32.51
C GLU A 274 3.88 -27.19 -34.03
N TYR A 275 2.98 -26.48 -34.73
CA TYR A 275 3.01 -26.31 -36.17
C TYR A 275 2.85 -24.84 -36.58
N LEU A 276 3.56 -24.47 -37.65
CA LEU A 276 3.22 -23.28 -38.45
C LEU A 276 2.18 -23.68 -39.49
N TYR A 277 1.04 -23.00 -39.48
CA TYR A 277 -0.04 -23.21 -40.44
C TYR A 277 -0.13 -22.05 -41.42
N ASP A 278 -0.12 -22.38 -42.71
CA ASP A 278 -0.38 -21.47 -43.82
C ASP A 278 -1.87 -21.55 -44.20
N PRO A 279 -2.68 -20.53 -43.86
CA PRO A 279 -4.10 -20.52 -44.17
C PRO A 279 -4.40 -20.38 -45.67
N GLU A 280 -3.47 -19.89 -46.49
CA GLU A 280 -3.68 -19.74 -47.94
C GLU A 280 -3.46 -21.07 -48.66
N GLU A 281 -2.40 -21.79 -48.30
CA GLU A 281 -2.11 -23.11 -48.88
C GLU A 281 -2.85 -24.26 -48.18
N CYS A 282 -3.50 -24.01 -47.04
CA CYS A 282 -4.06 -25.02 -46.14
C CYS A 282 -3.03 -26.10 -45.76
N LYS A 283 -1.77 -25.70 -45.56
CA LYS A 283 -0.65 -26.59 -45.19
C LYS A 283 -0.10 -26.25 -43.83
N PHE A 284 0.41 -27.26 -43.14
CA PHE A 284 1.07 -27.09 -41.86
C PHE A 284 2.46 -27.71 -41.87
N TYR A 285 3.33 -27.18 -41.03
CA TYR A 285 4.74 -27.53 -40.97
C TYR A 285 5.20 -27.62 -39.53
N PHE A 286 5.94 -28.67 -39.20
CA PHE A 286 6.49 -28.89 -37.86
C PHE A 286 7.38 -27.74 -37.42
N LEU A 287 7.18 -27.30 -36.18
CA LEU A 287 7.98 -26.28 -35.53
C LEU A 287 8.85 -26.91 -34.44
N GLU A 288 8.23 -27.48 -33.40
CA GLU A 288 8.91 -28.13 -32.28
C GLU A 288 7.98 -29.07 -31.50
N VAL A 289 8.55 -29.80 -30.53
CA VAL A 289 7.81 -30.52 -29.50
C VAL A 289 8.21 -29.95 -28.15
N ASN A 290 7.23 -29.45 -27.38
CA ASN A 290 7.48 -29.15 -25.97
C ASN A 290 7.25 -30.42 -25.14
N THR A 291 8.28 -30.87 -24.43
CA THR A 291 8.27 -32.13 -23.69
C THR A 291 7.74 -31.95 -22.27
N ARG A 292 6.62 -31.25 -22.15
CA ARG A 292 6.00 -30.83 -20.88
C ARG A 292 4.56 -30.39 -21.07
N LEU A 293 3.88 -30.12 -19.96
CA LEU A 293 2.62 -29.35 -19.95
C LEU A 293 2.89 -27.90 -20.42
N GLN A 294 1.90 -27.28 -21.05
CA GLN A 294 1.96 -25.87 -21.48
C GLN A 294 1.00 -24.99 -20.66
N VAL A 295 1.20 -23.69 -20.74
CA VAL A 295 0.45 -22.68 -19.97
C VAL A 295 -1.05 -22.74 -20.32
N GLU A 296 -1.32 -22.90 -21.61
CA GLU A 296 -2.61 -22.91 -22.30
C GLU A 296 -3.37 -24.25 -22.25
N HIS A 297 -2.88 -25.25 -21.50
CA HIS A 297 -3.56 -26.55 -21.36
C HIS A 297 -5.02 -26.43 -20.88
N GLY A 298 -5.36 -25.35 -20.15
CA GLY A 298 -6.69 -25.09 -19.61
C GLY A 298 -7.79 -25.04 -20.68
N VAL A 299 -7.53 -24.47 -21.87
CA VAL A 299 -8.56 -24.43 -22.93
C VAL A 299 -8.88 -25.81 -23.48
N THR A 300 -7.90 -26.72 -23.50
CA THR A 300 -8.10 -28.12 -23.88
C THR A 300 -8.92 -28.85 -22.81
N GLU A 301 -8.64 -28.60 -21.53
CA GLU A 301 -9.41 -29.18 -20.42
C GLU A 301 -10.88 -28.78 -20.47
N GLU A 302 -11.19 -27.51 -20.72
CA GLU A 302 -12.58 -27.01 -20.78
C GLU A 302 -13.40 -27.69 -21.89
N VAL A 303 -12.84 -27.84 -23.10
CA VAL A 303 -13.61 -28.41 -24.22
C VAL A 303 -13.69 -29.94 -24.17
N LEU A 304 -12.75 -30.61 -23.51
CA LEU A 304 -12.73 -32.08 -23.40
C LEU A 304 -13.33 -32.60 -22.08
N GLY A 305 -13.41 -31.76 -21.04
CA GLY A 305 -13.85 -32.17 -19.70
C GLY A 305 -12.84 -33.09 -18.99
N VAL A 306 -11.54 -32.85 -19.18
CA VAL A 306 -10.45 -33.66 -18.59
C VAL A 306 -9.57 -32.83 -17.65
N ASP A 307 -8.85 -33.50 -16.74
CA ASP A 307 -7.78 -32.88 -15.94
C ASP A 307 -6.44 -33.49 -16.36
N LEU A 308 -5.63 -32.72 -17.09
CA LEU A 308 -4.36 -33.16 -17.64
C LEU A 308 -3.31 -33.35 -16.54
N VAL A 309 -3.34 -32.56 -15.47
CA VAL A 309 -2.47 -32.77 -14.31
C VAL A 309 -2.81 -34.07 -13.61
N GLU A 310 -4.10 -34.40 -13.48
CA GLU A 310 -4.54 -35.69 -12.93
C GLU A 310 -4.03 -36.85 -13.78
N TRP A 311 -4.11 -36.73 -15.11
CA TRP A 311 -3.58 -37.74 -16.02
C TRP A 311 -2.06 -37.89 -15.88
N MET A 312 -1.32 -36.78 -15.78
CA MET A 312 0.14 -36.81 -15.57
C MET A 312 0.50 -37.55 -14.27
N VAL A 313 -0.19 -37.27 -13.17
CA VAL A 313 0.03 -37.93 -11.87
C VAL A 313 -0.30 -39.42 -11.95
N ARG A 314 -1.43 -39.80 -12.55
CA ARG A 314 -1.83 -41.20 -12.72
C ARG A 314 -0.90 -41.98 -13.64
N GLU A 315 -0.41 -41.36 -14.70
CA GLU A 315 0.57 -41.96 -15.61
C GLU A 315 1.90 -42.21 -14.91
N ALA A 316 2.38 -41.23 -14.13
CA ALA A 316 3.60 -41.38 -13.34
C ALA A 316 3.48 -42.48 -12.26
N ALA A 317 2.25 -42.77 -11.81
CA ALA A 317 1.94 -43.87 -10.90
C ALA A 317 1.66 -45.21 -11.61
N ASP A 318 1.80 -45.29 -12.94
CA ASP A 318 1.49 -46.43 -13.80
C ASP A 318 0.01 -46.89 -13.76
N GLU A 319 -0.93 -45.97 -13.50
CA GLU A 319 -2.37 -46.26 -13.36
C GLU A 319 -3.22 -45.85 -14.58
N LEU A 320 -2.67 -45.06 -15.51
CA LEU A 320 -3.41 -44.55 -16.67
C LEU A 320 -3.28 -45.49 -17.89
N THR A 321 -4.39 -46.10 -18.31
CA THR A 321 -4.48 -47.00 -19.47
C THR A 321 -5.69 -46.64 -20.34
N SER A 322 -5.72 -47.17 -21.57
CA SER A 322 -6.80 -46.96 -22.54
C SER A 322 -7.02 -45.47 -22.87
N ILE A 323 -5.94 -44.68 -23.00
CA ILE A 323 -6.00 -43.21 -23.14
C ILE A 323 -6.99 -42.77 -24.24
N GLU A 324 -6.95 -43.39 -25.41
CA GLU A 324 -7.82 -43.04 -26.54
C GLU A 324 -9.32 -43.14 -26.21
N SER A 325 -9.70 -44.09 -25.37
CA SER A 325 -11.11 -44.26 -24.95
C SER A 325 -11.58 -43.19 -23.97
N LEU A 326 -10.64 -42.49 -23.32
CA LEU A 326 -10.92 -41.39 -22.40
C LEU A 326 -11.09 -40.06 -23.13
N VAL A 327 -10.66 -39.96 -24.39
CA VAL A 327 -10.77 -38.74 -25.20
C VAL A 327 -12.20 -38.60 -25.71
N GLN A 328 -12.90 -37.58 -25.23
CA GLN A 328 -14.23 -37.21 -25.72
C GLN A 328 -14.11 -36.20 -26.88
N PRO A 329 -15.11 -36.10 -27.77
CA PRO A 329 -15.16 -35.02 -28.75
C PRO A 329 -15.21 -33.65 -28.06
N ALA A 330 -14.49 -32.68 -28.60
CA ALA A 330 -14.54 -31.31 -28.11
C ALA A 330 -15.97 -30.76 -28.14
N LYS A 331 -16.40 -30.15 -27.03
CA LYS A 331 -17.72 -29.50 -26.90
C LYS A 331 -17.53 -28.00 -26.70
N GLY A 332 -18.22 -27.22 -27.52
CA GLY A 332 -18.15 -25.75 -27.45
C GLY A 332 -16.79 -25.20 -27.86
N HIS A 333 -16.44 -24.05 -27.29
CA HIS A 333 -15.20 -23.32 -27.56
C HIS A 333 -14.65 -22.74 -26.27
N SER A 334 -13.35 -22.86 -26.05
CA SER A 334 -12.67 -22.24 -24.92
C SER A 334 -11.59 -21.28 -25.39
N ILE A 335 -11.46 -20.16 -24.69
CA ILE A 335 -10.45 -19.13 -24.94
C ILE A 335 -9.83 -18.73 -23.61
N GLN A 336 -8.52 -18.50 -23.62
CA GLN A 336 -7.73 -18.08 -22.48
C GLN A 336 -7.05 -16.74 -22.79
N ALA A 337 -7.05 -15.84 -21.82
CA ALA A 337 -6.17 -14.68 -21.79
C ALA A 337 -5.13 -14.80 -20.67
N ARG A 338 -3.89 -14.40 -20.98
CA ARG A 338 -2.83 -14.24 -19.99
C ARG A 338 -2.77 -12.79 -19.51
N ILE A 339 -2.97 -12.61 -18.21
CA ILE A 339 -2.89 -11.31 -17.57
C ILE A 339 -1.49 -11.14 -16.99
N TYR A 340 -0.79 -10.10 -17.43
CA TYR A 340 0.59 -9.80 -17.10
C TYR A 340 0.70 -8.46 -16.36
N ALA A 341 1.65 -8.37 -15.44
CA ALA A 341 2.11 -7.12 -14.85
C ALA A 341 3.06 -6.42 -15.83
N GLU A 342 2.51 -5.81 -16.86
CA GLU A 342 3.24 -5.11 -17.92
C GLU A 342 2.54 -3.80 -18.28
N ASP A 343 3.33 -2.78 -18.59
CA ASP A 343 2.86 -1.53 -19.16
C ASP A 343 2.92 -1.57 -20.69
N CYS A 344 1.78 -1.82 -21.34
CA CYS A 344 1.68 -1.99 -22.79
C CYS A 344 2.10 -0.74 -23.58
N LEU A 345 1.92 0.46 -23.04
CA LEU A 345 2.30 1.72 -23.70
C LEU A 345 3.79 2.05 -23.55
N GLN A 346 4.46 1.44 -22.58
CA GLN A 346 5.90 1.57 -22.36
C GLN A 346 6.65 0.30 -22.80
N ASN A 347 6.38 -0.17 -24.03
CA ASN A 347 7.01 -1.35 -24.62
C ASN A 347 6.87 -2.64 -23.79
N PHE A 348 5.77 -2.79 -23.04
CA PHE A 348 5.51 -3.93 -22.16
C PHE A 348 6.58 -4.06 -21.07
N ARG A 349 7.03 -2.91 -20.55
CA ARG A 349 7.95 -2.87 -19.41
C ARG A 349 7.28 -3.60 -18.22
N PRO A 350 7.96 -4.55 -17.57
CA PRO A 350 7.43 -5.21 -16.38
C PRO A 350 7.08 -4.21 -15.28
N SER A 351 5.90 -4.39 -14.69
CA SER A 351 5.40 -3.60 -13.56
C SER A 351 5.60 -4.38 -12.26
N ALA A 352 6.38 -3.83 -11.35
CA ALA A 352 6.56 -4.38 -10.01
C ALA A 352 5.93 -3.45 -8.97
N GLY A 353 5.49 -4.03 -7.85
CA GLY A 353 4.82 -3.28 -6.80
C GLY A 353 3.87 -4.14 -5.97
N LYS A 354 3.32 -3.52 -4.92
CA LYS A 354 2.28 -4.11 -4.09
C LYS A 354 0.96 -4.13 -4.87
N VAL A 355 0.27 -5.27 -4.86
CA VAL A 355 -1.11 -5.37 -5.33
C VAL A 355 -2.01 -4.93 -4.19
N ASP A 356 -2.59 -3.75 -4.30
CA ASP A 356 -3.44 -3.20 -3.23
C ASP A 356 -4.71 -4.03 -3.06
N LYS A 357 -5.29 -4.45 -4.18
CA LYS A 357 -6.47 -5.32 -4.22
C LYS A 357 -6.54 -6.07 -5.55
N ALA A 358 -6.97 -7.31 -5.50
CA ALA A 358 -7.24 -8.15 -6.67
C ALA A 358 -8.68 -8.67 -6.62
N ARG A 359 -9.49 -8.24 -7.60
CA ARG A 359 -10.84 -8.76 -7.82
C ARG A 359 -10.84 -9.52 -9.14
N PHE A 360 -11.21 -10.79 -9.09
CA PHE A 360 -11.39 -11.62 -10.29
C PHE A 360 -12.88 -11.94 -10.45
N THR A 361 -13.30 -12.21 -11.69
CA THR A 361 -14.68 -12.66 -11.96
C THR A 361 -14.95 -14.05 -11.38
N GLU A 362 -16.20 -14.31 -10.99
CA GLU A 362 -16.68 -15.64 -10.58
C GLU A 362 -17.20 -16.46 -11.78
N HIS A 363 -17.35 -15.84 -12.95
CA HIS A 363 -17.97 -16.45 -14.14
C HIS A 363 -16.97 -17.10 -15.10
N ALA A 364 -15.69 -17.14 -14.73
CA ALA A 364 -14.61 -17.74 -15.50
C ALA A 364 -13.76 -18.65 -14.61
N ARG A 365 -13.03 -19.57 -15.24
CA ARG A 365 -11.97 -20.31 -14.56
C ARG A 365 -10.74 -19.41 -14.45
N ILE A 366 -10.39 -19.06 -13.22
CA ILE A 366 -9.22 -18.24 -12.91
C ILE A 366 -8.12 -19.14 -12.37
N GLU A 367 -6.94 -19.07 -12.97
CA GLU A 367 -5.72 -19.66 -12.42
C GLU A 367 -4.73 -18.54 -12.12
N THR A 368 -4.53 -18.25 -10.84
CA THR A 368 -3.75 -17.11 -10.36
C THR A 368 -2.91 -17.52 -9.15
N TRP A 369 -1.93 -16.69 -8.82
CA TRP A 369 -1.18 -16.79 -7.57
C TRP A 369 -1.24 -15.50 -6.73
N ILE A 370 -1.94 -14.50 -7.27
CA ILE A 370 -2.04 -13.15 -6.73
C ILE A 370 -3.15 -13.08 -5.69
N ARG A 371 -2.94 -12.23 -4.69
CA ARG A 371 -3.90 -11.87 -3.66
C ARG A 371 -3.68 -10.43 -3.22
N ASP A 372 -4.59 -9.90 -2.42
CA ASP A 372 -4.45 -8.59 -1.79
C ASP A 372 -3.15 -8.53 -0.96
N GLY A 373 -2.42 -7.43 -1.07
CA GLY A 373 -1.21 -7.14 -0.30
C GLY A 373 0.09 -7.77 -0.81
N ILE A 374 0.05 -8.69 -1.78
CA ILE A 374 1.26 -9.33 -2.31
C ILE A 374 2.13 -8.33 -3.08
N THR A 375 3.46 -8.49 -3.03
CA THR A 375 4.38 -7.71 -3.86
C THR A 375 4.82 -8.51 -5.08
N VAL A 376 4.53 -7.99 -6.27
CA VAL A 376 5.02 -8.51 -7.55
C VAL A 376 6.43 -7.97 -7.78
N THR A 377 7.39 -8.87 -8.06
CA THR A 377 8.79 -8.53 -8.30
C THR A 377 9.19 -8.75 -9.76
N THR A 378 10.34 -8.22 -10.17
CA THR A 378 10.92 -8.44 -11.51
C THR A 378 11.86 -9.65 -11.59
N LEU A 379 11.92 -10.47 -10.53
CA LEU A 379 12.87 -11.61 -10.45
C LEU A 379 12.51 -12.77 -11.39
N TYR A 380 11.23 -12.89 -11.73
CA TYR A 380 10.67 -14.02 -12.48
C TYR A 380 9.79 -13.55 -13.65
N ASP A 381 8.84 -14.38 -14.06
CA ASP A 381 7.83 -14.07 -15.05
C ASP A 381 6.73 -13.13 -14.49
N PRO A 382 6.25 -12.15 -15.29
CA PRO A 382 5.24 -11.18 -14.86
C PRO A 382 3.79 -11.68 -14.97
N MET A 383 3.51 -12.96 -15.26
CA MET A 383 2.13 -13.46 -15.39
C MET A 383 1.45 -13.46 -14.02
N LEU A 384 0.33 -12.75 -13.93
CA LEU A 384 -0.48 -12.63 -12.72
C LEU A 384 -1.55 -13.72 -12.67
N ALA A 385 -2.27 -13.89 -13.78
CA ALA A 385 -3.39 -14.82 -13.86
C ALA A 385 -3.63 -15.31 -15.29
N LYS A 386 -4.33 -16.43 -15.39
CA LYS A 386 -4.96 -16.91 -16.62
C LYS A 386 -6.47 -16.85 -16.42
N ILE A 387 -7.16 -16.19 -17.34
CA ILE A 387 -8.62 -16.11 -17.36
C ILE A 387 -9.09 -17.00 -18.49
N ILE A 388 -9.77 -18.10 -18.14
CA ILE A 388 -10.20 -19.14 -19.07
C ILE A 388 -11.72 -19.18 -19.05
N VAL A 389 -12.34 -19.11 -20.23
CA VAL A 389 -13.80 -19.21 -20.36
C VAL A 389 -14.20 -20.31 -21.31
N HIS A 390 -15.44 -20.80 -21.17
CA HIS A 390 -16.04 -21.80 -22.04
C HIS A 390 -17.39 -21.31 -22.56
N GLY A 391 -17.54 -21.35 -23.89
CA GLY A 391 -18.72 -20.92 -24.61
C GLY A 391 -19.32 -22.02 -25.48
N GLU A 392 -20.57 -21.84 -25.89
CA GLU A 392 -21.24 -22.75 -26.83
C GLU A 392 -20.58 -22.74 -28.22
N ASN A 393 -20.01 -21.59 -28.57
CA ASN A 393 -19.25 -21.34 -29.80
C ASN A 393 -18.23 -20.22 -29.54
N ARG A 394 -17.38 -19.95 -30.53
CA ARG A 394 -16.30 -18.95 -30.41
C ARG A 394 -16.77 -17.55 -30.04
N LEU A 395 -17.86 -17.06 -30.62
CA LEU A 395 -18.37 -15.71 -30.34
C LEU A 395 -18.92 -15.60 -28.92
N ASP A 396 -19.63 -16.63 -28.43
CA ASP A 396 -20.05 -16.72 -27.03
C ASP A 396 -18.85 -16.73 -26.07
N ALA A 397 -17.81 -17.51 -26.40
CA ALA A 397 -16.58 -17.55 -25.60
C ALA A 397 -15.85 -16.19 -25.56
N ILE A 398 -15.76 -15.46 -26.69
CA ILE A 398 -15.21 -14.10 -26.74
C ILE A 398 -16.05 -13.14 -25.88
N GLY A 399 -17.39 -13.18 -26.00
CA GLY A 399 -18.28 -12.35 -25.20
C GLY A 399 -18.12 -12.59 -23.70
N LYS A 400 -18.01 -13.87 -23.28
CA LYS A 400 -17.72 -14.25 -21.89
C LYS A 400 -16.34 -13.78 -21.42
N LEU A 401 -15.32 -13.85 -22.28
CA LEU A 401 -13.98 -13.37 -21.93
C LEU A 401 -13.96 -11.85 -21.76
N ILE A 402 -14.63 -11.10 -22.64
CA ILE A 402 -14.78 -9.64 -22.50
C ILE A 402 -15.45 -9.30 -21.17
N GLN A 403 -16.56 -9.99 -20.82
CA GLN A 403 -17.24 -9.79 -19.55
C GLN A 403 -16.32 -10.13 -18.36
N ALA A 404 -15.60 -11.25 -18.42
CA ALA A 404 -14.66 -11.67 -17.38
C ALA A 404 -13.53 -10.64 -17.15
N LEU A 405 -13.02 -10.04 -18.23
CA LEU A 405 -12.03 -8.96 -18.16
C LEU A 405 -12.64 -7.66 -17.59
N ASP A 406 -13.90 -7.37 -17.92
CA ASP A 406 -14.63 -6.21 -17.39
C ASP A 406 -14.96 -6.29 -15.91
N ASP A 407 -15.11 -7.50 -15.38
CA ASP A 407 -15.32 -7.74 -13.95
C ASP A 407 -14.00 -7.86 -13.16
N THR A 408 -12.87 -8.04 -13.85
CA THR A 408 -11.55 -8.19 -13.22
C THR A 408 -10.89 -6.84 -12.96
N ARG A 409 -10.41 -6.61 -11.75
CA ARG A 409 -9.67 -5.41 -11.34
C ARG A 409 -8.42 -5.78 -10.55
N LEU A 410 -7.28 -5.20 -10.92
CA LEU A 410 -6.00 -5.35 -10.25
C LEU A 410 -5.45 -3.96 -9.98
N TYR A 411 -5.25 -3.61 -8.71
CA TYR A 411 -4.84 -2.27 -8.28
C TYR A 411 -3.40 -2.28 -7.73
N GLY A 412 -2.72 -1.13 -7.81
CA GLY A 412 -1.36 -0.92 -7.30
C GLY A 412 -0.24 -1.24 -8.31
N ILE A 413 -0.56 -1.92 -9.41
CA ILE A 413 0.37 -2.22 -10.51
C ILE A 413 -0.29 -2.01 -11.87
N THR A 414 0.52 -1.78 -12.91
CA THR A 414 0.05 -1.73 -14.29
C THR A 414 -0.09 -3.13 -14.86
N THR A 415 -1.12 -3.37 -15.66
CA THR A 415 -1.40 -4.68 -16.26
C THR A 415 -1.81 -4.56 -17.73
N ASN A 416 -1.74 -5.66 -18.47
CA ASN A 416 -2.22 -5.74 -19.84
C ASN A 416 -3.74 -5.96 -19.99
N LEU A 417 -4.55 -5.81 -18.92
CA LEU A 417 -5.99 -6.11 -18.93
C LEU A 417 -6.75 -5.34 -20.02
N GLN A 418 -6.58 -4.01 -20.09
CA GLN A 418 -7.26 -3.19 -21.09
C GLN A 418 -6.76 -3.48 -22.52
N TYR A 419 -5.48 -3.81 -22.67
CA TYR A 419 -4.89 -4.19 -23.95
C TYR A 419 -5.52 -5.47 -24.51
N VAL A 420 -5.63 -6.52 -23.69
CA VAL A 420 -6.28 -7.78 -24.07
C VAL A 420 -7.76 -7.56 -24.39
N LYS A 421 -8.46 -6.76 -23.58
CA LYS A 421 -9.87 -6.44 -23.83
C LYS A 421 -10.06 -5.73 -25.18
N ALA A 422 -9.24 -4.73 -25.47
CA ALA A 422 -9.32 -3.99 -26.73
C ALA A 422 -9.09 -4.91 -27.94
N LEU A 423 -8.12 -5.81 -27.86
CA LEU A 423 -7.81 -6.78 -28.91
C LEU A 423 -9.01 -7.68 -29.27
N LEU A 424 -9.79 -8.10 -28.27
CA LEU A 424 -10.98 -8.94 -28.49
C LEU A 424 -12.08 -8.24 -29.30
N GLY A 425 -12.02 -6.90 -29.42
CA GLY A 425 -12.91 -6.11 -30.27
C GLY A 425 -12.44 -5.93 -31.71
N GLU A 426 -11.20 -6.30 -32.04
CA GLU A 426 -10.64 -6.16 -33.40
C GLU A 426 -11.26 -7.15 -34.40
N GLU A 427 -11.42 -6.73 -35.66
CA GLU A 427 -12.09 -7.51 -36.70
C GLU A 427 -11.38 -8.84 -37.01
N GLU A 428 -10.05 -8.83 -37.07
CA GLU A 428 -9.22 -10.03 -37.27
C GLU A 428 -9.39 -11.03 -36.13
N CYS A 429 -9.52 -10.54 -34.89
CA CYS A 429 -9.77 -11.39 -33.73
C CYS A 429 -11.19 -11.96 -33.77
N LEU A 430 -12.22 -11.15 -34.02
CA LEU A 430 -13.62 -11.59 -34.08
C LEU A 430 -13.88 -12.61 -35.21
N SER A 431 -13.26 -12.39 -36.38
CA SER A 431 -13.42 -13.27 -37.55
C SER A 431 -12.54 -14.53 -37.51
N GLY A 432 -11.54 -14.58 -36.61
CA GLY A 432 -10.62 -15.72 -36.47
C GLY A 432 -9.54 -15.77 -37.54
N HIS A 433 -9.25 -14.66 -38.22
CA HIS A 433 -8.15 -14.51 -39.20
C HIS A 433 -6.85 -14.03 -38.52
N VAL A 434 -6.54 -14.63 -37.37
CA VAL A 434 -5.38 -14.31 -36.54
C VAL A 434 -4.09 -14.84 -37.17
N TYR A 435 -2.95 -14.23 -36.84
CA TYR A 435 -1.62 -14.63 -37.30
C TYR A 435 -0.55 -14.13 -36.33
N THR A 436 0.65 -14.74 -36.36
CA THR A 436 1.73 -14.54 -35.37
C THR A 436 2.30 -13.13 -35.25
N GLN A 437 2.00 -12.24 -36.20
CA GLN A 437 2.45 -10.83 -36.22
C GLN A 437 1.29 -9.83 -36.00
N LEU A 438 0.08 -10.30 -35.67
CA LEU A 438 -1.12 -9.48 -35.54
C LEU A 438 -0.95 -8.31 -34.56
N LEU A 439 -0.20 -8.51 -33.48
CA LEU A 439 -0.02 -7.50 -32.42
C LEU A 439 1.05 -6.45 -32.73
N ASN A 440 1.71 -6.51 -33.89
CA ASN A 440 2.71 -5.51 -34.26
C ASN A 440 2.04 -4.16 -34.54
N GLY A 441 2.36 -3.15 -33.72
CA GLY A 441 1.79 -1.80 -33.84
C GLY A 441 0.38 -1.65 -33.26
N PHE A 442 -0.13 -2.65 -32.54
CA PHE A 442 -1.40 -2.54 -31.83
C PHE A 442 -1.21 -1.76 -30.52
N GLU A 443 -1.73 -0.53 -30.45
CA GLU A 443 -1.57 0.40 -29.31
C GLU A 443 -2.93 1.02 -28.90
N PRO A 444 -3.82 0.22 -28.27
CA PRO A 444 -5.13 0.72 -27.85
C PRO A 444 -4.99 1.82 -26.79
N ALA A 445 -6.01 2.69 -26.68
CA ALA A 445 -6.08 3.65 -25.58
C ALA A 445 -6.34 2.93 -24.25
N GLU A 446 -5.71 3.42 -23.18
CA GLU A 446 -5.90 2.95 -21.81
C GLU A 446 -6.52 4.09 -21.02
N HIS A 447 -7.70 3.87 -20.42
CA HIS A 447 -8.42 4.92 -19.69
C HIS A 447 -7.77 5.18 -18.32
N ALA A 448 -6.63 5.89 -18.35
CA ALA A 448 -5.71 6.05 -17.23
C ALA A 448 -4.84 7.32 -17.34
N ILE A 449 -4.16 7.64 -16.25
CA ILE A 449 -3.19 8.75 -16.14
C ILE A 449 -1.84 8.17 -15.72
N GLU A 450 -0.79 8.53 -16.43
CA GLU A 450 0.60 8.20 -16.10
C GLU A 450 1.25 9.34 -15.33
N VAL A 451 1.89 9.00 -14.22
CA VAL A 451 2.70 9.92 -13.43
C VAL A 451 4.09 9.99 -14.04
N VAL A 452 4.43 11.12 -14.64
CA VAL A 452 5.78 11.41 -15.15
C VAL A 452 6.69 11.92 -14.03
N ASP A 453 6.16 12.79 -13.18
CA ASP A 453 6.78 13.24 -11.92
C ASP A 453 5.70 13.27 -10.82
N GLY A 454 6.03 12.83 -9.61
CA GLY A 454 5.10 12.78 -8.48
C GLY A 454 4.95 14.10 -7.72
N GLY A 455 5.76 15.11 -8.02
CA GLY A 455 5.85 16.33 -7.23
C GLY A 455 6.55 16.08 -5.88
N VAL A 456 6.36 16.99 -4.93
CA VAL A 456 6.88 16.80 -3.56
C VAL A 456 6.09 15.72 -2.83
N GLN A 457 4.76 15.85 -2.82
CA GLN A 457 3.87 14.87 -2.21
C GLN A 457 2.49 14.94 -2.87
N THR A 458 2.27 14.08 -3.86
CA THR A 458 0.94 13.87 -4.46
C THR A 458 0.31 12.60 -3.92
N THR A 459 -0.92 12.67 -3.43
CA THR A 459 -1.65 11.51 -2.89
C THR A 459 -3.06 11.41 -3.47
N VAL A 460 -3.60 10.18 -3.54
CA VAL A 460 -5.01 9.96 -3.88
C VAL A 460 -5.85 10.24 -2.64
N GLN A 461 -6.90 11.07 -2.78
CA GLN A 461 -7.83 11.41 -1.70
C GLN A 461 -9.27 11.32 -2.20
N ASP A 462 -10.20 11.02 -1.29
CA ASP A 462 -11.65 11.15 -1.49
C ASP A 462 -12.30 11.82 -0.27
N PHE A 463 -13.57 12.19 -0.39
CA PHE A 463 -14.34 12.87 0.66
C PHE A 463 -15.60 12.06 0.99
N PRO A 464 -15.98 11.86 2.27
CA PRO A 464 -15.39 12.43 3.48
C PRO A 464 -14.11 11.73 3.98
N GLY A 465 -13.57 10.79 3.21
CA GLY A 465 -12.47 9.94 3.65
C GLY A 465 -12.97 8.72 4.43
N ARG A 466 -12.09 8.18 5.27
CA ARG A 466 -12.24 6.91 6.01
C ARG A 466 -12.89 7.11 7.38
N ILE A 467 -14.18 7.44 7.39
CA ILE A 467 -14.99 7.58 8.61
C ILE A 467 -15.39 6.21 9.21
N GLY A 468 -15.78 6.17 10.49
CA GLY A 468 -16.27 4.96 11.17
C GLY A 468 -15.19 4.12 11.85
N HIS A 469 -13.96 4.62 11.95
CA HIS A 469 -12.80 3.90 12.48
C HIS A 469 -11.92 4.76 13.41
N TRP A 470 -12.42 5.93 13.85
CA TRP A 470 -11.68 6.81 14.76
C TRP A 470 -11.48 6.18 16.15
N ASP A 471 -12.41 5.30 16.55
CA ASP A 471 -12.40 4.51 17.79
C ASP A 471 -11.23 3.53 17.91
N VAL A 472 -10.64 3.14 16.79
CA VAL A 472 -9.43 2.31 16.72
C VAL A 472 -8.20 3.09 16.26
N GLY A 473 -8.29 4.42 16.14
CA GLY A 473 -7.18 5.29 15.72
C GLY A 473 -6.80 5.14 14.26
N VAL A 474 -7.77 4.87 13.40
CA VAL A 474 -7.60 4.99 11.95
C VAL A 474 -8.12 6.36 11.52
N PRO A 475 -7.26 7.23 10.97
CA PRO A 475 -7.68 8.57 10.60
C PRO A 475 -8.58 8.62 9.35
N PRO A 476 -9.48 9.62 9.26
CA PRO A 476 -10.32 9.80 8.08
C PRO A 476 -9.50 10.13 6.83
N CYS A 477 -8.34 10.77 6.99
CA CYS A 477 -7.55 11.24 5.85
C CYS A 477 -8.41 12.15 4.95
N GLY A 478 -8.45 11.88 3.64
CA GLY A 478 -9.17 12.72 2.69
C GLY A 478 -8.43 14.02 2.39
N PRO A 479 -9.04 14.92 1.61
CA PRO A 479 -8.43 16.19 1.23
C PRO A 479 -8.28 17.11 2.46
N MET A 480 -7.09 17.69 2.63
CA MET A 480 -6.81 18.66 3.71
C MET A 480 -7.57 19.98 3.50
N ASP A 481 -7.88 20.33 2.25
CA ASP A 481 -8.83 21.37 1.84
C ASP A 481 -10.03 20.68 1.13
N PRO A 482 -11.06 20.26 1.89
CA PRO A 482 -12.22 19.58 1.33
C PRO A 482 -13.09 20.51 0.46
N LEU A 483 -13.02 21.83 0.66
CA LEU A 483 -13.82 22.78 -0.11
C LEU A 483 -13.37 22.84 -1.57
N SER A 484 -12.08 23.09 -1.82
CA SER A 484 -11.52 23.15 -3.16
C SER A 484 -11.64 21.81 -3.88
N PHE A 485 -11.41 20.70 -3.18
CA PHE A 485 -11.58 19.34 -3.71
C PHE A 485 -13.02 19.10 -4.19
N ARG A 486 -14.02 19.37 -3.33
CA ARG A 486 -15.44 19.17 -3.66
C ARG A 486 -15.91 20.12 -4.76
N ILE A 487 -15.46 21.38 -4.78
CA ILE A 487 -15.78 22.31 -5.89
C ILE A 487 -15.34 21.71 -7.23
N GLY A 488 -14.11 21.18 -7.31
CA GLY A 488 -13.59 20.57 -8.54
C GLY A 488 -14.43 19.38 -9.02
N ASN A 489 -14.80 18.50 -8.09
CA ASN A 489 -15.70 17.38 -8.37
C ASN A 489 -17.10 17.84 -8.82
N LYS A 490 -17.70 18.84 -8.17
CA LYS A 490 -19.00 19.41 -8.57
C LYS A 490 -18.96 20.00 -9.98
N LEU A 491 -17.90 20.73 -10.33
CA LEU A 491 -17.72 21.31 -11.67
C LEU A 491 -17.62 20.23 -12.75
N LEU A 492 -17.04 19.08 -12.43
CA LEU A 492 -16.97 17.92 -13.32
C LEU A 492 -18.28 17.13 -13.39
N GLY A 493 -19.23 17.37 -12.47
CA GLY A 493 -20.44 16.58 -12.33
C GLY A 493 -20.18 15.21 -11.66
N ASN A 494 -19.12 15.11 -10.87
CA ASN A 494 -18.80 13.92 -10.09
C ASN A 494 -19.66 13.83 -8.82
N ALA A 495 -19.77 12.62 -8.27
CA ALA A 495 -20.24 12.41 -6.91
C ALA A 495 -19.24 12.98 -5.87
N ASP A 496 -19.69 13.23 -4.65
CA ASP A 496 -18.85 13.83 -3.60
C ASP A 496 -17.70 12.90 -3.15
N ASP A 497 -17.91 11.60 -3.28
CA ASP A 497 -16.96 10.52 -2.96
C ASP A 497 -16.02 10.17 -4.12
N ALA A 498 -16.11 10.87 -5.25
CA ALA A 498 -15.19 10.68 -6.35
C ALA A 498 -13.76 11.06 -5.93
N SER A 499 -12.84 10.11 -6.08
CA SER A 499 -11.44 10.28 -5.74
C SER A 499 -10.71 11.16 -6.75
N GLY A 500 -9.71 11.90 -6.27
CA GLY A 500 -8.85 12.78 -7.04
C GLY A 500 -7.46 12.87 -6.43
N LEU A 501 -6.61 13.73 -6.99
CA LEU A 501 -5.24 13.91 -6.52
C LEU A 501 -5.10 15.19 -5.70
N GLU A 502 -4.54 15.08 -4.49
CA GLU A 502 -4.05 16.20 -3.69
C GLU A 502 -2.56 16.39 -3.94
N LEU A 503 -2.17 17.58 -4.42
CA LEU A 503 -0.79 17.98 -4.67
C LEU A 503 -0.34 18.96 -3.58
N THR A 504 0.80 18.71 -2.95
CA THR A 504 1.32 19.53 -1.85
C THR A 504 2.58 20.29 -2.24
N LEU A 505 2.61 21.59 -1.96
CA LEU A 505 3.71 22.54 -2.20
C LEU A 505 4.08 22.73 -3.68
N ARG A 506 4.62 21.68 -4.30
CA ARG A 506 4.96 21.60 -5.72
C ARG A 506 4.30 20.38 -6.34
N GLY A 507 3.50 20.61 -7.36
CA GLY A 507 2.87 19.53 -8.12
C GLY A 507 3.86 18.74 -8.98
N GLY A 508 3.37 17.65 -9.56
CA GLY A 508 4.13 16.79 -10.45
C GLY A 508 3.86 17.06 -11.93
N SER A 509 4.03 16.03 -12.76
CA SER A 509 3.60 16.05 -14.16
C SER A 509 2.92 14.74 -14.55
N TYR A 510 1.86 14.83 -15.34
CA TYR A 510 0.92 13.74 -15.61
C TYR A 510 0.59 13.67 -17.08
N ARG A 511 0.75 12.49 -17.68
CA ARG A 511 0.42 12.23 -19.09
C ARG A 511 -0.89 11.47 -19.18
N PHE A 512 -1.81 11.96 -20.01
CA PHE A 512 -3.11 11.32 -20.21
C PHE A 512 -3.01 10.20 -21.25
N ARG A 513 -3.43 8.98 -20.89
CA ARG A 513 -3.36 7.80 -21.79
C ARG A 513 -4.63 7.61 -22.64
N ASP A 514 -5.65 8.42 -22.37
CA ASP A 514 -6.90 8.50 -23.10
C ASP A 514 -7.47 9.93 -23.05
N ASP A 515 -8.51 10.19 -23.84
CA ASP A 515 -9.27 11.44 -23.81
C ASP A 515 -10.15 11.51 -22.54
N MET A 516 -10.11 12.61 -21.79
CA MET A 516 -10.91 12.77 -20.57
C MET A 516 -11.12 14.24 -20.17
N TRP A 517 -12.00 14.46 -19.19
CA TRP A 517 -12.21 15.77 -18.56
C TRP A 517 -11.45 15.86 -17.24
N ILE A 518 -10.84 17.01 -16.97
CA ILE A 518 -10.17 17.31 -15.70
C ILE A 518 -10.61 18.67 -15.15
N CYS A 519 -10.38 18.93 -13.87
CA CYS A 519 -10.57 20.24 -13.25
C CYS A 519 -9.47 20.48 -12.21
N LEU A 520 -8.92 21.69 -12.22
CA LEU A 520 -7.84 22.11 -11.33
C LEU A 520 -8.38 23.09 -10.29
N THR A 521 -8.18 22.84 -8.99
CA THR A 521 -8.66 23.73 -7.91
C THR A 521 -7.64 23.87 -6.78
N GLY A 522 -7.86 24.78 -5.84
CA GLY A 522 -6.95 25.07 -4.74
C GLY A 522 -5.92 26.15 -5.11
N ALA A 523 -4.71 26.04 -4.58
CA ALA A 523 -3.63 26.99 -4.81
C ALA A 523 -3.15 26.99 -6.28
N ASP A 524 -2.87 28.17 -6.85
CA ASP A 524 -2.30 28.27 -8.21
C ASP A 524 -0.83 27.82 -8.18
N MET A 525 -0.58 26.63 -8.72
CA MET A 525 0.75 26.06 -8.98
C MET A 525 1.21 26.30 -10.42
N GLU A 526 0.64 27.29 -11.11
CA GLU A 526 1.00 27.68 -12.49
C GLU A 526 0.96 26.50 -13.48
N ALA A 527 -0.12 25.72 -13.42
CA ALA A 527 -0.25 24.50 -14.22
C ALA A 527 -0.20 24.79 -15.73
N MET A 528 0.54 23.96 -16.46
CA MET A 528 0.73 24.03 -17.90
C MET A 528 0.28 22.72 -18.55
N LEU A 529 -0.68 22.80 -19.48
CA LEU A 529 -1.05 21.71 -20.37
C LEU A 529 -0.26 21.86 -21.67
N ASP A 530 0.69 20.97 -21.87
CA ASP A 530 1.79 21.09 -22.83
C ASP A 530 2.52 22.43 -22.66
N GLU A 531 2.30 23.39 -23.56
CA GLU A 531 2.91 24.73 -23.52
C GLU A 531 1.91 25.85 -23.13
N ALA A 532 0.65 25.51 -22.83
CA ALA A 532 -0.39 26.49 -22.53
C ALA A 532 -0.80 26.48 -21.04
N LYS A 533 -1.04 27.66 -20.44
CA LYS A 533 -1.52 27.74 -19.06
C LYS A 533 -2.90 27.10 -18.93
N ALA A 534 -3.03 26.16 -18.00
CA ALA A 534 -4.30 25.50 -17.68
C ALA A 534 -5.11 26.38 -16.70
N PRO A 535 -6.40 26.67 -16.99
CA PRO A 535 -7.23 27.47 -16.10
C PRO A 535 -7.64 26.72 -14.83
N LEU A 536 -7.69 27.42 -13.69
CA LEU A 536 -8.28 26.90 -12.46
C LEU A 536 -9.81 27.03 -12.46
N TYR A 537 -10.47 26.13 -11.73
CA TYR A 537 -11.92 26.07 -11.50
C TYR A 537 -12.75 26.07 -12.80
N HIS A 538 -12.26 25.32 -13.79
CA HIS A 538 -12.87 25.13 -15.10
C HIS A 538 -12.65 23.69 -15.57
N PRO A 539 -13.69 22.99 -16.07
CA PRO A 539 -13.53 21.70 -16.73
C PRO A 539 -12.71 21.84 -18.02
N ILE A 540 -11.62 21.09 -18.13
CA ILE A 540 -10.71 21.09 -19.29
C ILE A 540 -10.80 19.71 -19.95
N PHE A 541 -11.03 19.68 -21.26
CA PHE A 541 -10.95 18.44 -22.04
C PHE A 541 -9.52 18.22 -22.50
N VAL A 542 -8.90 17.14 -22.05
CA VAL A 542 -7.54 16.74 -22.41
C VAL A 542 -7.58 15.58 -23.40
N ARG A 543 -6.63 15.59 -24.33
CA ARG A 543 -6.45 14.55 -25.36
C ARG A 543 -5.40 13.54 -24.93
N LYS A 544 -5.53 12.30 -25.43
CA LYS A 544 -4.51 11.26 -25.32
C LYS A 544 -3.14 11.83 -25.73
N GLY A 545 -2.15 11.63 -24.87
CA GLY A 545 -0.76 12.01 -25.08
C GLY A 545 -0.36 13.38 -24.51
N GLN A 546 -1.32 14.25 -24.19
CA GLN A 546 -1.02 15.57 -23.60
C GLN A 546 -0.41 15.43 -22.20
N LEU A 547 0.45 16.39 -21.85
CA LEU A 547 1.18 16.44 -20.59
C LEU A 547 0.71 17.63 -19.76
N LEU A 548 0.18 17.39 -18.57
CA LEU A 548 -0.09 18.44 -17.59
C LEU A 548 1.07 18.50 -16.60
N SER A 549 1.64 19.68 -16.39
CA SER A 549 2.77 19.91 -15.49
C SER A 549 2.48 21.05 -14.53
N TYR A 550 3.02 20.97 -13.31
CA TYR A 550 2.81 21.95 -12.25
C TYR A 550 4.15 22.51 -11.76
N GLY A 551 4.11 23.76 -11.31
CA GLY A 551 5.16 24.41 -10.54
C GLY A 551 4.92 24.33 -9.03
N GLU A 552 5.47 25.32 -8.32
CA GLU A 552 5.26 25.52 -6.88
C GLU A 552 4.20 26.59 -6.63
N ALA A 553 3.36 26.40 -5.62
CA ALA A 553 2.39 27.40 -5.20
C ALA A 553 3.08 28.61 -4.53
N ASN A 554 2.80 29.82 -5.02
CA ASN A 554 3.26 31.07 -4.40
C ASN A 554 2.47 31.40 -3.11
N SER A 555 1.14 31.26 -3.16
CA SER A 555 0.23 31.46 -2.03
C SER A 555 -0.70 30.26 -1.89
N GLY A 556 -1.04 29.88 -0.65
CA GLY A 556 -1.63 28.57 -0.38
C GLY A 556 -0.57 27.46 -0.42
N MET A 557 -1.01 26.22 -0.17
CA MET A 557 -0.12 25.06 -0.07
C MET A 557 -0.57 23.89 -0.94
N ARG A 558 -1.87 23.70 -1.17
CA ARG A 558 -2.40 22.50 -1.83
C ARG A 558 -3.24 22.84 -3.06
N SER A 559 -2.99 22.10 -4.12
CA SER A 559 -3.79 22.11 -5.35
C SER A 559 -4.42 20.73 -5.53
N TYR A 560 -5.49 20.66 -6.31
CA TYR A 560 -6.19 19.41 -6.60
C TYR A 560 -6.32 19.20 -8.11
N LEU A 561 -6.05 17.97 -8.55
CA LEU A 561 -6.34 17.49 -9.89
C LEU A 561 -7.50 16.49 -9.81
N LEU A 562 -8.66 16.94 -10.27
CA LEU A 562 -9.90 16.15 -10.29
C LEU A 562 -10.16 15.69 -11.73
N ILE A 563 -10.77 14.51 -11.87
CA ILE A 563 -10.95 13.83 -13.16
C ILE A 563 -12.41 13.42 -13.29
N GLY A 564 -13.00 13.60 -14.48
CA GLY A 564 -14.38 13.21 -14.74
C GLY A 564 -14.58 11.71 -14.49
N GLY A 565 -15.54 11.37 -13.62
CA GLY A 565 -15.77 10.00 -13.13
C GLY A 565 -14.94 9.61 -11.88
N GLY A 566 -13.91 10.37 -11.52
CA GLY A 566 -12.97 10.02 -10.44
C GLY A 566 -12.00 8.89 -10.83
N LEU A 567 -11.04 8.62 -9.94
CA LEU A 567 -10.08 7.52 -10.14
C LEU A 567 -10.70 6.16 -9.80
N ASP A 568 -10.35 5.13 -10.56
CA ASP A 568 -10.71 3.74 -10.29
C ASP A 568 -9.75 3.18 -9.24
N MET A 569 -10.15 3.24 -7.96
CA MET A 569 -9.31 2.96 -6.80
C MET A 569 -9.95 1.94 -5.86
N PRO A 570 -9.16 1.07 -5.21
CA PRO A 570 -9.70 0.16 -4.22
C PRO A 570 -10.03 0.92 -2.93
N GLN A 571 -11.21 0.67 -2.38
CA GLN A 571 -11.55 1.14 -1.03
C GLN A 571 -10.92 0.23 0.03
N THR A 572 -10.20 0.85 0.97
CA THR A 572 -9.69 0.24 2.19
C THR A 572 -10.45 0.86 3.36
N LEU A 573 -11.19 0.03 4.11
CA LEU A 573 -12.04 0.47 5.22
C LEU A 573 -13.04 1.57 4.78
N GLY A 574 -13.68 1.37 3.61
CA GLY A 574 -14.72 2.26 3.10
C GLY A 574 -14.25 3.47 2.27
N SER A 575 -12.94 3.73 2.16
CA SER A 575 -12.41 4.90 1.44
C SER A 575 -11.13 4.61 0.65
N SER A 576 -10.94 5.36 -0.42
CA SER A 576 -9.75 5.39 -1.30
C SER A 576 -8.68 6.37 -0.81
N ALA A 577 -8.91 7.11 0.27
CA ALA A 577 -7.98 8.08 0.81
C ALA A 577 -6.66 7.44 1.25
N THR A 578 -5.55 8.08 0.88
CA THR A 578 -4.20 7.58 1.20
C THR A 578 -3.82 7.96 2.62
N PHE A 579 -3.49 6.98 3.46
CA PHE A 579 -2.84 7.19 4.75
C PHE A 579 -1.37 6.80 4.66
N THR A 580 -0.51 7.78 4.35
CA THR A 580 0.91 7.52 4.06
C THR A 580 1.68 6.94 5.25
N LEU A 581 1.36 7.37 6.47
CA LEU A 581 1.98 6.86 7.68
C LEU A 581 1.60 5.40 7.94
N GLY A 582 0.33 5.03 7.73
CA GLY A 582 -0.14 3.66 7.88
C GLY A 582 0.21 2.73 6.71
N GLY A 583 0.59 3.25 5.55
CA GLY A 583 0.98 2.44 4.38
C GLY A 583 -0.19 1.76 3.66
N PHE A 584 -1.39 2.35 3.68
CA PHE A 584 -2.59 1.83 3.00
C PHE A 584 -3.52 2.92 2.45
N GLY A 585 -4.44 2.52 1.59
CA GLY A 585 -5.32 3.41 0.82
C GLY A 585 -4.63 4.03 -0.40
N GLY A 586 -5.40 4.65 -1.29
CA GLY A 586 -4.89 5.24 -2.52
C GLY A 586 -4.14 4.26 -3.42
N HIS A 587 -2.99 4.70 -3.95
CA HIS A 587 -2.12 3.89 -4.80
C HIS A 587 -0.88 3.43 -4.01
N GLY A 588 -0.84 2.16 -3.64
CA GLY A 588 0.26 1.55 -2.88
C GLY A 588 0.39 2.04 -1.44
N GLY A 589 -0.60 2.74 -0.88
CA GLY A 589 -0.52 3.29 0.48
C GLY A 589 0.47 4.45 0.63
N ARG A 590 0.86 5.12 -0.45
CA ARG A 590 1.96 6.08 -0.49
C ARG A 590 1.69 7.27 -1.40
N ALA A 591 2.58 8.26 -1.35
CA ALA A 591 2.64 9.29 -2.38
C ALA A 591 3.01 8.69 -3.75
N LEU A 592 2.49 9.30 -4.81
CA LEU A 592 2.73 8.91 -6.20
C LEU A 592 4.20 9.09 -6.60
N ARG A 593 4.67 8.24 -7.52
CA ARG A 593 6.03 8.21 -8.03
C ARG A 593 6.02 8.14 -9.56
N ALA A 594 7.13 8.55 -10.16
CA ALA A 594 7.32 8.42 -11.61
C ALA A 594 7.12 6.97 -12.07
N GLY A 595 6.30 6.78 -13.10
CA GLY A 595 5.93 5.48 -13.65
C GLY A 595 4.66 4.87 -13.06
N ASP A 596 4.07 5.43 -12.01
CA ASP A 596 2.75 5.01 -11.54
C ASP A 596 1.69 5.27 -12.62
N VAL A 597 0.73 4.36 -12.76
CA VAL A 597 -0.39 4.48 -13.69
C VAL A 597 -1.68 4.32 -12.90
N LEU A 598 -2.57 5.30 -13.03
CA LEU A 598 -3.82 5.39 -12.27
C LEU A 598 -5.01 5.21 -13.23
N GLY A 599 -5.81 4.17 -13.00
CA GLY A 599 -7.05 3.95 -13.74
C GLY A 599 -8.09 5.04 -13.45
N VAL A 600 -8.92 5.35 -14.44
CA VAL A 600 -10.03 6.31 -14.34
C VAL A 600 -11.35 5.58 -14.56
N ASN A 601 -12.41 5.99 -13.87
CA ASN A 601 -13.74 5.40 -14.09
C ASN A 601 -14.33 5.86 -15.42
N ARG A 602 -14.78 4.90 -16.24
CA ARG A 602 -15.38 5.19 -17.57
C ARG A 602 -16.75 5.86 -17.50
N SER A 603 -17.42 5.85 -16.34
CA SER A 603 -18.76 6.41 -16.13
C SER A 603 -18.78 7.94 -15.95
N GLY A 604 -17.78 8.65 -16.49
CA GLY A 604 -17.66 10.09 -16.36
C GLY A 604 -18.86 10.84 -16.94
N SER A 605 -19.37 11.80 -16.18
CA SER A 605 -20.29 12.80 -16.70
C SER A 605 -19.56 13.65 -17.74
N ASN A 606 -20.25 14.02 -18.82
CA ASN A 606 -19.76 15.06 -19.72
C ASN A 606 -20.09 16.40 -19.06
N PRO A 607 -19.12 17.08 -18.42
CA PRO A 607 -19.39 18.38 -17.84
C PRO A 607 -19.83 19.33 -18.95
N ARG A 608 -20.67 20.28 -18.60
CA ARG A 608 -21.00 21.38 -19.51
C ARG A 608 -19.75 22.23 -19.71
N SER A 609 -19.29 22.31 -20.96
CA SER A 609 -18.04 22.99 -21.33
C SER A 609 -18.01 24.50 -21.01
N ASP A 610 -19.18 25.11 -20.76
CA ASP A 610 -19.34 26.53 -20.41
C ASP A 610 -19.36 26.81 -18.90
N ILE A 611 -19.27 25.77 -18.05
CA ILE A 611 -19.22 25.94 -16.59
C ILE A 611 -17.82 26.44 -16.17
N GLN A 612 -17.78 27.58 -15.49
CA GLN A 612 -16.57 28.11 -14.86
C GLN A 612 -16.96 28.85 -13.57
N LEU A 613 -16.21 28.61 -12.50
CA LEU A 613 -16.38 29.41 -11.28
C LEU A 613 -15.65 30.75 -11.44
N HIS A 614 -16.39 31.85 -11.27
CA HIS A 614 -15.83 33.20 -11.33
C HIS A 614 -14.80 33.41 -10.21
N GLU A 615 -13.79 34.23 -10.47
CA GLU A 615 -12.68 34.47 -9.51
C GLU A 615 -13.15 34.95 -8.13
N LEU A 616 -14.21 35.76 -8.08
CA LEU A 616 -14.77 36.29 -6.84
C LEU A 616 -15.47 35.22 -5.98
N ASP A 617 -15.88 34.11 -6.59
CA ASP A 617 -16.58 33.01 -5.92
C ASP A 617 -15.61 31.88 -5.51
N ARG A 618 -14.32 32.01 -5.84
CA ARG A 618 -13.28 31.03 -5.48
C ARG A 618 -12.81 31.26 -4.04
N PRO A 619 -12.37 30.19 -3.34
CA PRO A 619 -11.63 30.34 -2.08
C PRO A 619 -10.40 31.24 -2.26
N SER A 620 -10.23 32.22 -1.38
CA SER A 620 -9.14 33.20 -1.48
C SER A 620 -7.85 32.66 -0.87
N MET A 621 -6.76 32.66 -1.65
CA MET A 621 -5.42 32.25 -1.21
C MET A 621 -4.62 33.46 -0.70
N THR A 622 -4.05 33.38 0.50
CA THR A 622 -3.29 34.47 1.12
C THR A 622 -2.10 33.93 1.91
N ARG A 623 -1.33 34.82 2.59
CA ARG A 623 -0.31 34.45 3.58
C ARG A 623 -0.66 34.91 5.01
N SER A 624 -1.86 35.47 5.18
CA SER A 624 -2.36 35.99 6.44
C SER A 624 -3.81 35.57 6.60
N TRP A 625 -4.03 34.60 7.49
CA TRP A 625 -5.28 33.89 7.62
C TRP A 625 -6.01 34.28 8.91
N THR A 626 -7.32 34.46 8.82
CA THR A 626 -8.22 34.44 9.98
C THR A 626 -9.06 33.18 9.89
N ILE A 627 -9.01 32.35 10.92
CA ILE A 627 -9.68 31.05 10.99
C ILE A 627 -10.78 31.12 12.06
N GLY A 628 -12.02 30.80 11.67
CA GLY A 628 -13.13 30.65 12.59
C GLY A 628 -12.99 29.39 13.45
N VAL A 629 -12.97 29.55 14.76
CA VAL A 629 -12.85 28.46 15.74
C VAL A 629 -13.93 28.58 16.81
N ILE A 630 -14.40 27.45 17.31
CA ILE A 630 -15.42 27.34 18.35
C ILE A 630 -14.69 27.07 19.68
N PRO A 631 -14.97 27.83 20.76
CA PRO A 631 -14.41 27.54 22.07
C PRO A 631 -14.82 26.14 22.54
N GLY A 632 -13.84 25.35 23.00
CA GLY A 632 -14.05 24.01 23.54
C GLY A 632 -13.09 22.97 22.95
N PRO A 633 -12.93 21.82 23.63
CA PRO A 633 -13.62 21.45 24.88
C PRO A 633 -13.00 22.06 26.17
N HIS A 634 -11.70 22.33 26.20
CA HIS A 634 -10.93 22.52 27.44
C HIS A 634 -10.45 23.98 27.67
N CYS A 635 -11.25 25.00 27.34
CA CYS A 635 -10.90 26.41 27.60
C CYS A 635 -11.45 26.98 28.92
N THR A 636 -12.02 26.14 29.77
CA THR A 636 -12.61 26.51 31.06
C THR A 636 -11.54 26.83 32.11
N GLY A 637 -11.95 27.53 33.18
CA GLY A 637 -11.08 27.90 34.32
C GLY A 637 -10.48 26.73 35.10
N GLU A 638 -10.89 25.51 34.79
CA GLU A 638 -10.32 24.26 35.27
C GLU A 638 -8.91 24.01 34.70
N TYR A 639 -8.67 24.41 33.44
CA TYR A 639 -7.44 24.11 32.71
C TYR A 639 -6.62 25.36 32.43
N LEU A 640 -7.29 26.41 31.95
CA LEU A 640 -6.66 27.62 31.42
C LEU A 640 -7.19 28.85 32.14
N LYS A 641 -6.34 29.88 32.29
CA LYS A 641 -6.78 31.14 32.89
C LYS A 641 -7.91 31.75 32.05
N PRO A 642 -8.92 32.39 32.66
CA PRO A 642 -10.05 32.96 31.91
C PRO A 642 -9.69 33.98 30.81
N THR A 643 -8.52 34.62 30.87
CA THR A 643 -8.05 35.57 29.84
C THR A 643 -7.54 34.88 28.57
N TYR A 644 -7.21 33.58 28.63
CA TYR A 644 -6.51 32.89 27.55
C TYR A 644 -7.29 32.87 26.23
N LEU A 645 -8.61 32.66 26.22
CA LEU A 645 -9.39 32.67 24.97
C LEU A 645 -9.29 34.02 24.24
N ARG A 646 -9.31 35.12 24.99
CA ARG A 646 -9.15 36.46 24.42
C ARG A 646 -7.72 36.68 23.93
N GLU A 647 -6.73 36.20 24.68
CA GLU A 647 -5.31 36.25 24.26
C GLU A 647 -5.11 35.44 22.96
N LEU A 648 -5.65 34.23 22.87
CA LEU A 648 -5.61 33.37 21.69
C LEU A 648 -6.22 34.04 20.47
N ALA A 649 -7.39 34.67 20.58
CA ALA A 649 -8.03 35.38 19.47
C ALA A 649 -7.27 36.65 19.03
N ASN A 650 -6.58 37.31 19.97
CA ASN A 650 -5.81 38.52 19.70
C ASN A 650 -4.36 38.26 19.25
N THR A 651 -3.87 37.05 19.48
CA THR A 651 -2.52 36.64 19.12
C THR A 651 -2.39 36.42 17.62
N ARG A 652 -1.24 36.82 17.08
CA ARG A 652 -0.78 36.46 15.75
C ARG A 652 0.19 35.30 15.90
N TYR A 653 -0.18 34.15 15.34
CA TYR A 653 0.65 32.96 15.29
C TYR A 653 1.39 32.88 13.95
N GLU A 654 2.54 32.23 13.95
CA GLU A 654 3.27 31.88 12.73
C GLU A 654 3.21 30.36 12.50
N VAL A 655 3.03 29.93 11.26
CA VAL A 655 3.04 28.51 10.90
C VAL A 655 4.47 27.97 10.92
N HIS A 656 4.73 26.99 11.79
CA HIS A 656 6.04 26.36 11.93
C HIS A 656 6.32 25.37 10.78
N PHE A 657 7.59 25.20 10.39
CA PHE A 657 8.00 24.33 9.29
C PHE A 657 7.70 22.83 9.54
N ASN A 658 7.75 22.38 10.79
CA ASN A 658 7.30 21.03 11.22
C ASN A 658 5.77 20.86 11.24
N SER A 659 5.14 21.13 10.09
CA SER A 659 3.71 20.96 9.83
C SER A 659 3.49 19.95 8.71
N SER A 660 2.47 19.09 8.83
CA SER A 660 2.12 18.09 7.80
C SER A 660 0.62 17.76 7.86
N ARG A 661 0.17 16.72 7.14
CA ARG A 661 -1.23 16.24 7.21
C ARG A 661 -1.65 15.76 8.61
N THR A 662 -0.69 15.42 9.48
CA THR A 662 -0.96 15.10 10.90
C THR A 662 -1.42 16.33 11.69
N GLY A 663 -1.02 17.52 11.26
CA GLY A 663 -1.39 18.78 11.90
C GLY A 663 -0.43 19.92 11.54
N VAL A 664 -0.92 21.15 11.75
CA VAL A 664 -0.20 22.40 11.49
C VAL A 664 0.26 23.00 12.81
N ARG A 665 1.58 22.98 13.03
CA ARG A 665 2.20 23.50 14.26
C ARG A 665 2.30 25.01 14.19
N LEU A 666 2.04 25.67 15.31
CA LEU A 666 2.02 27.12 15.41
C LEU A 666 3.05 27.63 16.41
N ILE A 667 3.70 28.74 16.07
CA ILE A 667 4.59 29.50 16.93
C ILE A 667 3.79 30.64 17.54
N GLY A 668 3.77 30.73 18.86
CA GLY A 668 3.02 31.75 19.60
C GLY A 668 3.41 31.78 21.08
N PRO A 669 2.74 32.62 21.88
CA PRO A 669 2.96 32.70 23.32
C PRO A 669 2.54 31.40 24.02
N ALA A 670 3.27 31.06 25.08
CA ALA A 670 2.94 29.92 25.92
C ALA A 670 1.56 30.08 26.59
N PRO A 671 0.77 29.00 26.74
CA PRO A 671 -0.51 29.07 27.41
C PRO A 671 -0.39 29.44 28.89
N HIS A 672 -1.39 30.16 29.39
CA HIS A 672 -1.49 30.47 30.81
C HIS A 672 -2.36 29.43 31.53
N TRP A 673 -1.70 28.48 32.19
CA TRP A 673 -2.35 27.40 32.92
C TRP A 673 -3.03 27.86 34.22
N ALA A 674 -4.19 27.27 34.55
CA ALA A 674 -4.90 27.49 35.81
C ALA A 674 -4.51 26.50 36.91
N ARG A 675 -3.76 25.45 36.54
CA ARG A 675 -3.31 24.36 37.40
C ARG A 675 -1.79 24.18 37.33
N GLU A 676 -1.22 23.57 38.36
CA GLU A 676 0.23 23.36 38.48
C GLU A 676 0.73 22.09 37.75
N ASP A 677 -0.13 21.07 37.62
CA ASP A 677 0.16 19.82 36.91
C ASP A 677 -1.14 19.13 36.43
N GLY A 678 -1.00 17.98 35.74
CA GLY A 678 -2.10 17.14 35.27
C GLY A 678 -2.38 15.92 36.16
N GLY A 679 -1.84 15.86 37.38
CA GLY A 679 -2.02 14.75 38.32
C GLY A 679 -1.55 13.39 37.76
N GLN A 680 -2.40 12.37 37.88
CA GLN A 680 -2.11 11.00 37.41
C GLN A 680 -1.96 10.86 35.89
N ALA A 681 -2.43 11.86 35.13
CA ALA A 681 -2.30 11.90 33.68
C ALA A 681 -0.93 12.40 33.19
N GLY A 682 -0.18 13.10 34.04
CA GLY A 682 1.15 13.60 33.74
C GLY A 682 1.54 14.86 34.51
N LEU A 683 2.84 15.15 34.51
CA LEU A 683 3.42 16.25 35.29
C LEU A 683 3.21 17.64 34.66
N HIS A 684 2.87 17.72 33.38
CA HIS A 684 2.65 19.01 32.73
C HIS A 684 1.19 19.47 32.92
N PRO A 685 0.91 20.77 33.18
CA PRO A 685 -0.45 21.30 33.28
C PRO A 685 -1.34 21.12 32.05
N SER A 686 -0.77 20.76 30.89
CA SER A 686 -1.56 20.41 29.70
C SER A 686 -2.09 18.98 29.74
N ASN A 687 -1.57 18.10 30.61
CA ASN A 687 -1.91 16.69 30.60
C ASN A 687 -3.32 16.42 31.15
N ILE A 688 -4.07 15.59 30.44
CA ILE A 688 -5.39 15.09 30.85
C ILE A 688 -5.43 13.58 30.64
N HIS A 689 -6.33 12.89 31.33
CA HIS A 689 -6.60 11.48 31.04
C HIS A 689 -7.02 11.34 29.59
N ASP A 690 -6.40 10.40 28.88
CA ASP A 690 -6.48 10.33 27.43
C ASP A 690 -7.95 10.29 26.95
N ASN A 691 -8.29 11.22 26.07
CA ASN A 691 -9.61 11.35 25.46
C ASN A 691 -9.47 11.53 23.95
N ALA A 692 -10.61 11.49 23.28
CA ALA A 692 -10.64 11.58 21.83
C ALA A 692 -10.63 13.03 21.37
N TYR A 693 -9.84 13.31 20.35
CA TYR A 693 -9.76 14.60 19.70
C TYR A 693 -10.73 14.70 18.52
N ALA A 694 -11.21 15.91 18.26
CA ALA A 694 -11.86 16.25 17.01
C ALA A 694 -10.81 16.71 15.99
N VAL A 695 -10.98 16.32 14.73
CA VAL A 695 -10.15 16.83 13.63
C VAL A 695 -10.28 18.35 13.56
N GLY A 696 -9.16 19.06 13.41
CA GLY A 696 -9.13 20.52 13.42
C GLY A 696 -9.10 21.17 14.80
N THR A 697 -9.05 20.38 15.89
CA THR A 697 -8.85 20.94 17.23
C THR A 697 -7.44 21.50 17.40
N LEU A 698 -7.32 22.58 18.17
CA LEU A 698 -6.04 23.13 18.57
C LEU A 698 -5.56 22.37 19.81
N ASP A 699 -4.61 21.47 19.63
CA ASP A 699 -4.04 20.67 20.71
C ASP A 699 -2.82 21.36 21.34
N LEU A 700 -2.77 21.42 22.68
CA LEU A 700 -1.67 22.03 23.44
C LEU A 700 -0.69 20.96 23.92
N THR A 701 0.18 20.53 22.99
CA THR A 701 1.25 19.54 23.26
C THR A 701 2.36 20.12 24.14
N GLY A 702 2.09 20.26 25.43
CA GLY A 702 2.90 21.08 26.33
C GLY A 702 2.60 22.56 26.08
N ASP A 703 3.61 23.36 25.82
CA ASP A 703 3.46 24.79 25.53
C ASP A 703 3.43 25.11 24.01
N MET A 704 3.54 24.10 23.15
CA MET A 704 3.49 24.28 21.69
C MET A 704 2.13 23.87 21.11
N PRO A 705 1.37 24.81 20.52
CA PRO A 705 0.08 24.51 19.88
C PRO A 705 0.22 23.85 18.51
N ILE A 706 -0.69 22.91 18.21
CA ILE A 706 -0.83 22.27 16.89
C ILE A 706 -2.31 22.14 16.51
N LEU A 707 -2.69 22.60 15.32
CA LEU A 707 -4.00 22.32 14.75
C LEU A 707 -4.01 20.92 14.14
N LEU A 708 -4.76 19.99 14.72
CA LEU A 708 -4.77 18.59 14.26
C LEU A 708 -5.37 18.48 12.85
N GLY A 709 -4.64 17.79 11.97
CA GLY A 709 -5.08 17.54 10.61
C GLY A 709 -5.90 16.24 10.49
N PRO A 710 -6.36 15.90 9.27
CA PRO A 710 -7.15 14.70 9.02
C PRO A 710 -6.34 13.40 9.12
N ASP A 711 -5.00 13.46 9.09
CA ASP A 711 -4.11 12.31 9.40
C ASP A 711 -3.63 12.37 10.86
N GLY A 712 -4.24 13.20 11.69
CA GLY A 712 -3.88 13.42 13.09
C GLY A 712 -4.28 12.25 14.00
N PRO A 713 -3.81 12.28 15.27
CA PRO A 713 -4.09 11.23 16.25
C PRO A 713 -5.54 11.26 16.71
N SER A 714 -6.10 10.10 17.06
CA SER A 714 -7.47 10.01 17.59
C SER A 714 -7.54 10.23 19.09
N LEU A 715 -6.89 9.37 19.88
CA LEU A 715 -6.76 9.52 21.32
C LEU A 715 -5.48 10.26 21.68
N GLY A 716 -5.56 11.11 22.69
CA GLY A 716 -4.39 11.69 23.34
C GLY A 716 -4.72 12.37 24.66
N GLY A 717 -3.68 12.80 25.36
CA GLY A 717 -3.77 13.25 26.75
C GLY A 717 -3.41 14.72 26.94
N PHE A 718 -3.92 15.61 26.09
CA PHE A 718 -3.62 17.05 26.13
C PHE A 718 -4.86 17.94 26.01
N VAL A 719 -4.82 19.10 26.67
CA VAL A 719 -5.86 20.15 26.67
C VAL A 719 -6.05 20.74 25.26
N CYS A 720 -7.31 20.96 24.88
CA CYS A 720 -7.74 21.48 23.58
C CYS A 720 -8.69 22.68 23.79
N PRO A 721 -8.24 23.94 23.69
CA PRO A 721 -9.06 25.11 23.99
C PRO A 721 -10.12 25.46 22.95
N VAL A 722 -9.87 25.17 21.67
CA VAL A 722 -10.75 25.54 20.55
C VAL A 722 -10.73 24.47 19.46
N THR A 723 -11.83 24.34 18.73
CA THR A 723 -11.92 23.49 17.52
C THR A 723 -12.31 24.31 16.31
N THR A 724 -11.62 24.10 15.18
CA THR A 724 -11.93 24.76 13.91
C THR A 724 -13.35 24.43 13.47
N ALA A 725 -14.13 25.44 13.07
CA ALA A 725 -15.47 25.19 12.52
C ALA A 725 -15.37 24.39 11.21
N SER A 726 -16.27 23.43 10.98
CA SER A 726 -16.25 22.55 9.80
C SER A 726 -16.10 23.31 8.47
N ALA A 727 -16.85 24.40 8.30
CA ALA A 727 -16.82 25.26 7.10
C ALA A 727 -15.51 26.04 6.90
N GLU A 728 -14.68 26.14 7.94
CA GLU A 728 -13.40 26.87 7.95
C GLU A 728 -12.20 25.92 7.85
N PHE A 729 -12.42 24.61 8.02
CA PHE A 729 -11.37 23.58 8.04
C PHE A 729 -10.47 23.63 6.79
N TRP A 730 -11.03 23.98 5.63
CA TRP A 730 -10.28 24.07 4.38
C TRP A 730 -9.07 25.01 4.44
N LYS A 731 -9.09 26.03 5.31
CA LYS A 731 -7.98 26.96 5.49
C LYS A 731 -6.74 26.27 6.03
N LEU A 732 -6.89 25.26 6.91
CA LEU A 732 -5.75 24.46 7.42
C LEU A 732 -4.99 23.80 6.26
N GLY A 733 -5.70 23.35 5.22
CA GLY A 733 -5.10 22.75 4.03
C GLY A 733 -4.25 23.70 3.20
N GLN A 734 -4.41 25.01 3.38
CA GLN A 734 -3.71 26.04 2.60
C GLN A 734 -2.61 26.76 3.39
N LEU A 735 -2.46 26.48 4.70
CA LEU A 735 -1.40 27.06 5.51
C LEU A 735 -0.02 26.60 5.05
N LYS A 736 0.86 27.54 4.70
CA LYS A 736 2.27 27.29 4.33
C LYS A 736 3.20 27.73 5.48
N PRO A 737 4.36 27.08 5.71
CA PRO A 737 5.35 27.57 6.67
C PRO A 737 5.67 29.07 6.50
N GLY A 738 5.73 29.79 7.62
CA GLY A 738 5.90 31.25 7.67
C GLY A 738 4.62 32.07 7.43
N ASP A 739 3.47 31.43 7.17
CA ASP A 739 2.20 32.15 7.11
C ASP A 739 1.79 32.65 8.51
N SER A 740 1.04 33.74 8.52
CA SER A 740 0.47 34.33 9.73
C SER A 740 -0.95 33.86 9.95
N VAL A 741 -1.29 33.42 11.16
CA VAL A 741 -2.64 32.96 11.53
C VAL A 741 -3.18 33.76 12.71
N ARG A 742 -4.46 34.10 12.65
CA ARG A 742 -5.27 34.60 13.78
C ARG A 742 -6.54 33.78 13.89
N PHE A 743 -7.05 33.67 15.10
CA PHE A 743 -8.31 32.99 15.36
C PHE A 743 -9.45 33.97 15.60
N GLN A 744 -10.63 33.65 15.08
CA GLN A 744 -11.86 34.34 15.40
C GLN A 744 -12.79 33.35 16.11
N LEU A 745 -13.23 33.71 17.32
CA LEU A 745 -14.17 32.88 18.07
C LEU A 745 -15.55 32.94 17.42
N LEU A 746 -16.17 31.77 17.25
CA LEU A 746 -17.50 31.59 16.69
C LEU A 746 -18.41 30.86 17.68
N THR A 747 -19.70 31.16 17.60
CA THR A 747 -20.76 30.36 18.21
C THR A 747 -21.13 29.16 17.33
N LEU A 748 -21.76 28.14 17.92
CA LEU A 748 -22.30 26.98 17.18
C LEU A 748 -23.31 27.41 16.09
N ALA A 749 -24.11 28.44 16.36
CA ALA A 749 -25.09 28.94 15.39
C ALA A 749 -24.43 29.62 14.18
N GLU A 750 -23.38 30.42 14.43
CA GLU A 750 -22.59 31.04 13.36
C GLU A 750 -21.85 29.99 12.51
N ALA A 751 -21.24 28.99 13.15
CA ALA A 751 -20.58 27.88 12.46
C ALA A 751 -21.57 27.08 11.58
N ASP A 752 -22.74 26.74 12.11
CA ASP A 752 -23.80 26.05 11.36
C ASP A 752 -24.30 26.88 10.17
N GLN A 753 -24.41 28.20 10.32
CA GLN A 753 -24.78 29.10 9.23
C GLN A 753 -23.72 29.10 8.12
N LEU A 754 -22.42 29.18 8.47
CA LEU A 754 -21.32 29.12 7.49
C LEU A 754 -21.33 27.80 6.72
N ARG A 755 -21.53 26.68 7.43
CA ARG A 755 -21.62 25.34 6.84
C ARG A 755 -22.79 25.22 5.88
N LYS A 756 -23.99 25.64 6.28
CA LYS A 756 -25.19 25.63 5.41
C LYS A 756 -25.00 26.47 4.15
N GLN A 757 -24.37 27.63 4.26
CA GLN A 757 -24.05 28.48 3.10
C GLN A 757 -23.04 27.79 2.17
N GLN A 758 -22.00 27.18 2.73
CA GLN A 758 -21.00 26.44 1.96
C GLN A 758 -21.62 25.24 1.21
N GLU A 759 -22.45 24.42 1.88
CA GLU A 759 -23.15 23.31 1.24
C GLU A 759 -24.12 23.78 0.16
N SER A 760 -24.86 24.86 0.40
CA SER A 760 -25.76 25.43 -0.60
C SER A 760 -24.99 25.96 -1.83
N ASN A 761 -23.81 26.54 -1.62
CA ASN A 761 -22.94 26.95 -2.71
C ASN A 761 -22.42 25.74 -3.50
N LEU A 762 -21.98 24.66 -2.85
CA LEU A 762 -21.53 23.43 -3.51
C LEU A 762 -22.64 22.80 -4.36
N GLU A 763 -23.88 22.78 -3.84
CA GLU A 763 -25.05 22.34 -4.60
C GLU A 763 -25.31 23.25 -5.81
N ALA A 764 -25.28 24.57 -5.61
CA ALA A 764 -25.47 25.54 -6.70
C ALA A 764 -24.38 25.44 -7.78
N ILE A 765 -23.12 25.20 -7.40
CA ILE A 765 -22.01 24.95 -8.33
C ILE A 765 -22.28 23.71 -9.17
N GLY A 766 -22.66 22.59 -8.54
CA GLY A 766 -22.99 21.34 -9.24
C GLY A 766 -24.19 21.46 -10.20
N LEU A 767 -25.11 22.39 -9.91
CA LEU A 767 -26.26 22.72 -10.76
C LEU A 767 -26.01 23.87 -11.73
N ALA A 768 -24.81 24.47 -11.74
CA ALA A 768 -24.45 25.68 -12.50
C ALA A 768 -25.39 26.88 -12.25
N GLN A 769 -25.84 27.06 -11.01
CA GLN A 769 -26.75 28.13 -10.59
C GLN A 769 -26.01 29.30 -9.92
N TRP A 770 -25.14 29.98 -10.68
CA TRP A 770 -24.23 31.04 -10.17
C TRP A 770 -24.93 32.17 -9.42
N HIS A 771 -26.15 32.53 -9.83
CA HIS A 771 -26.97 33.56 -9.19
C HIS A 771 -27.40 33.22 -7.76
N ARG A 772 -27.27 31.97 -7.33
CA ARG A 772 -27.54 31.51 -5.95
C ARG A 772 -26.29 31.53 -5.07
N LEU A 773 -25.11 31.76 -5.63
CA LEU A 773 -23.88 31.80 -4.85
C LEU A 773 -23.90 32.98 -3.90
N VAL A 774 -23.52 32.72 -2.66
CA VAL A 774 -23.33 33.73 -1.63
C VAL A 774 -21.90 33.72 -1.15
N THR A 775 -21.29 34.88 -0.97
CA THR A 775 -19.96 34.96 -0.39
C THR A 775 -20.01 34.48 1.07
N VAL A 776 -19.25 33.43 1.38
CA VAL A 776 -19.11 32.91 2.74
C VAL A 776 -18.01 33.71 3.43
N THR A 777 -18.39 34.60 4.34
CA THR A 777 -17.46 35.41 5.13
C THR A 777 -17.68 35.16 6.61
N LEU A 778 -16.60 35.20 7.40
CA LEU A 778 -16.70 35.20 8.85
C LEU A 778 -17.66 36.30 9.33
N PRO A 779 -18.58 35.99 10.24
CA PRO A 779 -19.53 36.97 10.76
C PRO A 779 -18.81 38.08 11.54
N GLN A 780 -19.45 39.24 11.67
CA GLN A 780 -18.98 40.23 12.63
C GLN A 780 -19.29 39.71 14.03
N PRO A 781 -18.32 39.67 14.96
CA PRO A 781 -18.56 39.14 16.29
C PRO A 781 -19.59 40.01 17.03
N GLU A 782 -20.78 39.47 17.28
CA GLU A 782 -21.81 40.17 18.05
C GLU A 782 -21.46 40.23 19.54
N ARG A 783 -20.83 39.16 20.05
CA ARG A 783 -20.31 39.05 21.43
C ARG A 783 -19.18 38.02 21.48
N GLU A 784 -18.11 38.31 22.22
CA GLU A 784 -17.06 37.32 22.50
C GLU A 784 -17.62 36.19 23.39
N PRO A 785 -17.47 34.91 23.00
CA PRO A 785 -17.81 33.78 23.87
C PRO A 785 -16.99 33.82 25.17
N GLU A 786 -17.67 33.59 26.30
CA GLU A 786 -17.01 33.51 27.61
C GLU A 786 -16.30 32.15 27.77
N PRO A 787 -15.32 32.01 28.70
CA PRO A 787 -14.64 30.73 28.96
C PRO A 787 -15.54 29.54 29.35
N SER A 788 -16.77 29.80 29.79
CA SER A 788 -17.77 28.76 30.09
C SER A 788 -18.59 28.34 28.89
N TYR A 789 -18.45 28.99 27.72
CA TYR A 789 -19.19 28.67 26.50
C TYR A 789 -19.19 27.19 26.09
N PRO A 790 -18.07 26.44 26.19
CA PRO A 790 -18.09 25.04 25.78
C PRO A 790 -18.94 24.14 26.67
N LEU A 791 -19.29 24.54 27.88
CA LEU A 791 -20.09 23.74 28.82
C LEU A 791 -21.56 23.79 28.39
N ILE A 792 -22.00 22.79 27.62
CA ILE A 792 -23.39 22.67 27.17
C ILE A 792 -24.28 22.23 28.33
N ALA A 793 -23.81 21.25 29.12
CA ALA A 793 -24.49 20.76 30.30
C ALA A 793 -23.49 20.34 31.38
N GLN A 794 -23.87 20.58 32.64
CA GLN A 794 -23.13 20.11 33.81
C GLN A 794 -24.14 19.71 34.88
N GLU A 795 -24.23 18.43 35.17
CA GLU A 795 -25.21 17.89 36.12
C GLU A 795 -24.54 17.02 37.18
N THR A 796 -24.78 17.38 38.44
CA THR A 796 -24.27 16.65 39.61
C THR A 796 -25.39 16.04 40.45
N GLU A 797 -26.57 16.65 40.44
CA GLU A 797 -27.73 16.21 41.23
C GLU A 797 -28.53 15.14 40.47
N ASN A 798 -29.02 14.12 41.18
CA ASN A 798 -29.76 12.98 40.60
C ASN A 798 -29.00 12.21 39.49
N ARG A 799 -27.68 12.34 39.44
CA ARG A 799 -26.79 11.59 38.54
C ARG A 799 -25.95 10.59 39.34
N ARG A 800 -25.59 9.46 38.71
CA ARG A 800 -24.71 8.45 39.33
C ARG A 800 -23.30 8.99 39.54
N PHE A 801 -22.76 9.63 38.50
CA PHE A 801 -21.53 10.40 38.53
C PHE A 801 -21.84 11.81 38.02
N PRO A 802 -21.12 12.83 38.49
CA PRO A 802 -21.09 14.13 37.82
C PRO A 802 -20.86 13.93 36.32
N ILE A 803 -21.70 14.54 35.50
CA ILE A 803 -21.57 14.52 34.03
C ILE A 803 -21.34 15.94 33.53
N THR A 804 -20.34 16.10 32.67
CA THR A 804 -20.05 17.35 31.96
C THR A 804 -20.10 17.08 30.47
N VAL A 805 -20.96 17.79 29.75
CA VAL A 805 -21.07 17.69 28.30
C VAL A 805 -20.54 18.97 27.67
N ARG A 806 -19.54 18.83 26.81
CA ARG A 806 -18.81 19.92 26.17
C ARG A 806 -19.00 19.88 24.66
N CYS A 807 -19.09 21.04 24.02
CA CYS A 807 -18.89 21.08 22.57
C CYS A 807 -17.39 20.88 22.26
N SER A 808 -17.11 20.14 21.19
CA SER A 808 -15.76 19.89 20.67
C SER A 808 -15.72 20.27 19.19
N GLY A 809 -16.24 21.47 18.87
CA GLY A 809 -16.55 21.89 17.49
C GLY A 809 -18.05 21.81 17.18
N ASP A 810 -18.42 22.00 15.91
CA ASP A 810 -19.80 21.98 15.41
C ASP A 810 -20.31 20.59 14.97
N GLU A 811 -19.43 19.59 14.99
CA GLU A 811 -19.73 18.20 14.59
C GLU A 811 -19.44 17.18 15.71
N ASN A 812 -18.85 17.62 16.83
CA ASN A 812 -18.40 16.72 17.89
C ASN A 812 -18.85 17.18 19.29
N ILE A 813 -19.21 16.22 20.13
CA ILE A 813 -19.58 16.41 21.54
C ILE A 813 -18.65 15.57 22.40
N LEU A 814 -18.08 16.15 23.46
CA LEU A 814 -17.29 15.43 24.45
C LEU A 814 -18.10 15.29 25.75
N VAL A 815 -18.43 14.05 26.12
CA VAL A 815 -19.09 13.71 27.38
C VAL A 815 -18.03 13.24 28.36
N GLU A 816 -18.01 13.79 29.57
CA GLU A 816 -17.03 13.47 30.62
C GLU A 816 -17.72 13.12 31.93
N TYR A 817 -17.22 12.09 32.64
CA TYR A 817 -17.77 11.63 33.90
C TYR A 817 -16.80 11.79 35.09
N GLY A 818 -17.32 12.18 36.24
CA GLY A 818 -16.61 12.21 37.52
C GLY A 818 -15.46 13.22 37.58
N GLU A 819 -14.60 13.06 38.58
CA GLU A 819 -13.36 13.86 38.72
C GLU A 819 -12.27 13.37 37.74
N MET A 820 -11.18 14.14 37.61
CA MET A 820 -10.03 13.80 36.76
C MET A 820 -9.14 12.75 37.45
N GLU A 821 -9.65 11.53 37.57
CA GLU A 821 -8.97 10.38 38.19
C GLU A 821 -9.10 9.11 37.33
N LEU A 822 -8.14 8.18 37.49
CA LEU A 822 -8.24 6.85 36.90
C LEU A 822 -9.16 5.95 37.72
N ASP A 823 -10.46 5.96 37.38
CA ASP A 823 -11.48 5.06 37.93
C ASP A 823 -12.15 4.24 36.82
N LEU A 824 -12.08 2.91 36.93
CA LEU A 824 -12.69 2.01 35.96
C LEU A 824 -14.23 2.14 35.96
N LEU A 825 -14.87 2.51 37.06
CA LEU A 825 -16.32 2.72 37.09
C LEU A 825 -16.76 3.79 36.08
N LEU A 826 -15.97 4.87 35.94
CA LEU A 826 -16.21 5.92 34.96
C LEU A 826 -16.09 5.37 33.54
N ARG A 827 -15.08 4.54 33.26
CA ARG A 827 -14.91 3.91 31.94
C ARG A 827 -16.07 2.97 31.59
N PHE A 828 -16.60 2.24 32.57
CA PHE A 828 -17.77 1.38 32.37
C PHE A 828 -19.06 2.19 32.17
N GLN A 829 -19.21 3.34 32.84
CA GLN A 829 -20.29 4.29 32.56
C GLN A 829 -20.21 4.82 31.11
N VAL A 830 -19.02 5.22 30.65
CA VAL A 830 -18.75 5.62 29.25
C VAL A 830 -19.18 4.52 28.27
N HIS A 831 -18.84 3.26 28.56
CA HIS A 831 -19.23 2.15 27.70
C HIS A 831 -20.74 1.92 27.69
N ALA A 832 -21.40 2.01 28.85
CA ALA A 832 -22.84 1.89 28.95
C ALA A 832 -23.55 2.96 28.12
N LEU A 833 -23.07 4.21 28.16
CA LEU A 833 -23.58 5.29 27.31
C LEU A 833 -23.34 4.99 25.83
N MET A 834 -22.12 4.60 25.45
CA MET A 834 -21.77 4.25 24.07
C MET A 834 -22.73 3.18 23.51
N GLN A 835 -22.92 2.08 24.23
CA GLN A 835 -23.85 1.02 23.84
C GLN A 835 -25.31 1.49 23.77
N ALA A 836 -25.73 2.37 24.69
CA ALA A 836 -27.08 2.95 24.66
C ALA A 836 -27.31 3.87 23.45
N ILE A 837 -26.30 4.64 23.05
CA ILE A 837 -26.37 5.47 21.83
C ILE A 837 -26.49 4.58 20.60
N GLU A 838 -25.62 3.58 20.46
CA GLU A 838 -25.65 2.61 19.35
C GLU A 838 -26.99 1.88 19.26
N ALA A 839 -27.50 1.38 20.39
CA ALA A 839 -28.74 0.62 20.44
C ALA A 839 -29.99 1.48 20.20
N SER A 840 -29.97 2.76 20.59
CA SER A 840 -31.14 3.64 20.44
C SER A 840 -31.38 4.02 18.97
N GLY A 841 -30.31 4.21 18.20
CA GLY A 841 -30.36 4.73 16.83
C GLY A 841 -30.99 6.12 16.71
N THR A 842 -31.20 6.83 17.84
CA THR A 842 -31.85 8.14 17.85
C THR A 842 -30.87 9.26 17.54
N ILE A 843 -29.57 9.07 17.73
CA ILE A 843 -28.55 10.06 17.41
C ILE A 843 -27.87 9.63 16.11
N PRO A 844 -27.88 10.44 15.03
CA PRO A 844 -27.21 10.11 13.79
C PRO A 844 -25.69 10.27 13.98
N VAL A 845 -25.02 9.22 14.46
CA VAL A 845 -23.58 9.20 14.72
C VAL A 845 -22.78 8.74 13.51
N LEU A 846 -21.61 9.35 13.31
CA LEU A 846 -20.58 8.90 12.36
C LEU A 846 -19.52 8.06 13.08
N ASP A 847 -19.07 8.50 14.26
CA ASP A 847 -18.10 7.80 15.11
C ASP A 847 -18.46 7.95 16.60
N LEU A 848 -18.16 6.92 17.38
CA LEU A 848 -18.22 6.93 18.84
C LEU A 848 -16.85 6.49 19.40
N THR A 849 -16.13 7.42 20.01
CA THR A 849 -14.75 7.17 20.44
C THR A 849 -14.63 7.29 21.95
N PRO A 850 -14.46 6.15 22.67
CA PRO A 850 -14.30 6.18 24.12
C PRO A 850 -12.86 6.58 24.50
N GLY A 851 -12.74 7.53 25.41
CA GLY A 851 -11.53 7.80 26.19
C GLY A 851 -11.54 7.06 27.53
N ILE A 852 -10.67 7.45 28.45
CA ILE A 852 -10.59 6.84 29.78
C ILE A 852 -11.86 7.10 30.61
N ARG A 853 -12.30 8.35 30.68
CA ARG A 853 -13.48 8.80 31.46
C ARG A 853 -14.45 9.64 30.63
N SER A 854 -14.32 9.54 29.31
CA SER A 854 -15.08 10.36 28.38
C SER A 854 -15.55 9.58 27.15
N LEU A 855 -16.58 10.07 26.49
CA LEU A 855 -17.04 9.61 25.19
C LEU A 855 -17.09 10.80 24.24
N GLN A 856 -16.37 10.73 23.12
CA GLN A 856 -16.59 11.67 22.03
C GLN A 856 -17.62 11.11 21.06
N VAL A 857 -18.61 11.93 20.73
CA VAL A 857 -19.71 11.61 19.82
C VAL A 857 -19.58 12.51 18.59
N HIS A 858 -19.18 11.92 17.46
CA HIS A 858 -19.12 12.58 16.16
C HIS A 858 -20.47 12.39 15.46
N ILE A 859 -21.20 13.48 15.22
CA ILE A 859 -22.55 13.44 14.65
C ILE A 859 -22.54 13.70 13.14
N ASP A 860 -23.55 13.22 12.42
CA ASP A 860 -23.84 13.70 11.07
C ASP A 860 -24.56 15.05 11.17
N PRO A 861 -23.87 16.16 10.84
CA PRO A 861 -24.41 17.47 11.06
C PRO A 861 -25.49 17.81 10.01
N LYS A 862 -25.71 16.97 8.98
CA LYS A 862 -26.84 17.12 8.05
C LYS A 862 -28.17 16.71 8.69
N GLN A 863 -28.13 15.90 9.75
CA GLN A 863 -29.31 15.29 10.36
C GLN A 863 -29.61 15.83 11.76
N THR A 864 -28.60 16.29 12.51
CA THR A 864 -28.78 16.90 13.84
C THR A 864 -27.73 17.97 14.10
N ASN A 865 -27.81 18.65 15.25
CA ASN A 865 -26.78 19.57 15.73
C ASN A 865 -26.31 19.20 17.13
N VAL A 866 -25.22 19.84 17.57
CA VAL A 866 -24.55 19.59 18.86
C VAL A 866 -25.50 19.72 20.06
N LEU A 867 -26.41 20.70 20.05
CA LEU A 867 -27.32 20.94 21.18
C LEU A 867 -28.42 19.87 21.25
N GLU A 868 -29.04 19.53 20.12
CA GLU A 868 -30.04 18.48 20.03
C GLU A 868 -29.48 17.10 20.41
N ALA A 869 -28.26 16.79 19.97
CA ALA A 869 -27.60 15.55 20.33
C ALA A 869 -27.24 15.52 21.82
N CYS A 870 -26.82 16.64 22.42
CA CYS A 870 -26.59 16.74 23.87
C CYS A 870 -27.87 16.41 24.68
N GLU A 871 -29.02 16.96 24.30
CA GLU A 871 -30.30 16.66 24.98
C GLU A 871 -30.58 15.15 24.97
N ARG A 872 -30.45 14.51 23.81
CA ARG A 872 -30.65 13.05 23.68
C ARG A 872 -29.63 12.22 24.47
N ILE A 873 -28.37 12.67 24.52
CA ILE A 873 -27.32 12.00 25.31
C ILE A 873 -27.68 12.02 26.80
N LEU A 874 -28.14 13.17 27.33
CA LEU A 874 -28.52 13.30 28.73
C LEU A 874 -29.76 12.47 29.08
N GLU A 875 -30.72 12.36 28.17
CA GLU A 875 -31.89 11.48 28.28
C GLU A 875 -31.47 10.01 28.35
N LEU A 876 -30.60 9.57 27.43
CA LEU A 876 -30.09 8.20 27.40
C LEU A 876 -29.29 7.88 28.67
N ASP A 877 -28.38 8.77 29.09
CA ASP A 877 -27.57 8.59 30.31
C ASP A 877 -28.46 8.40 31.57
N SER A 878 -29.55 9.17 31.67
CA SER A 878 -30.49 9.08 32.79
C SER A 878 -31.18 7.71 32.89
N SER A 879 -31.25 6.98 31.78
CA SER A 879 -31.92 5.67 31.67
C SER A 879 -30.96 4.49 31.80
N LEU A 880 -29.65 4.73 32.02
CA LEU A 880 -28.65 3.68 32.05
C LEU A 880 -28.85 2.70 33.23
N PRO A 881 -28.63 1.40 32.99
CA PRO A 881 -28.75 0.36 34.03
C PRO A 881 -27.70 0.54 35.14
N ASP A 882 -27.89 -0.17 36.25
CA ASP A 882 -26.94 -0.15 37.38
C ASP A 882 -25.57 -0.73 37.00
N LEU A 883 -24.48 -0.05 37.39
CA LEU A 883 -23.12 -0.45 37.03
C LEU A 883 -22.74 -1.82 37.59
N SER A 884 -23.22 -2.18 38.79
CA SER A 884 -22.86 -3.45 39.43
C SER A 884 -23.33 -4.68 38.63
N SER A 885 -24.34 -4.48 37.78
CA SER A 885 -24.88 -5.50 36.87
C SER A 885 -24.16 -5.58 35.53
N ILE A 886 -23.25 -4.64 35.24
CA ILE A 886 -22.57 -4.58 33.95
C ILE A 886 -21.59 -5.74 33.81
N THR A 887 -21.72 -6.37 32.65
CA THR A 887 -20.93 -7.49 32.20
C THR A 887 -20.53 -7.20 30.76
N VAL A 888 -19.23 -7.24 30.46
CA VAL A 888 -18.73 -7.00 29.09
C VAL A 888 -17.99 -8.23 28.56
N PRO A 889 -18.13 -8.55 27.26
CA PRO A 889 -17.24 -9.50 26.61
C PRO A 889 -15.78 -9.05 26.80
N SER A 890 -14.90 -9.99 27.09
CA SER A 890 -13.48 -9.73 27.33
C SER A 890 -12.70 -10.95 26.86
N ARG A 891 -11.48 -10.75 26.37
CA ARG A 891 -10.57 -11.84 26.01
C ARG A 891 -9.28 -11.69 26.78
N ILE A 892 -8.70 -12.79 27.24
CA ILE A 892 -7.33 -12.79 27.73
C ILE A 892 -6.43 -13.02 26.52
N VAL A 893 -5.64 -12.01 26.15
CA VAL A 893 -4.75 -12.04 24.99
C VAL A 893 -3.31 -12.12 25.48
N ARG A 894 -2.71 -13.31 25.39
CA ARG A 894 -1.34 -13.55 25.86
C ARG A 894 -0.34 -13.30 24.74
N LEU A 895 0.50 -12.28 24.93
CA LEU A 895 1.43 -11.77 23.92
C LEU A 895 2.89 -12.09 24.29
N PRO A 896 3.73 -12.49 23.32
CA PRO A 896 5.17 -12.61 23.53
C PRO A 896 5.79 -11.22 23.72
N LEU A 897 6.65 -11.05 24.72
CA LEU A 897 7.38 -9.82 24.97
C LEU A 897 8.89 -10.09 24.94
N SER A 898 9.60 -9.41 24.04
CA SER A 898 11.04 -9.26 24.16
C SER A 898 11.32 -8.14 25.15
N TRP A 899 11.72 -8.52 26.36
CA TRP A 899 12.12 -7.58 27.41
C TRP A 899 13.36 -6.80 26.97
N ASP A 900 13.34 -5.48 27.17
CA ASP A 900 14.46 -4.58 26.84
C ASP A 900 14.99 -4.74 25.39
N ASP A 901 14.07 -4.84 24.43
CA ASP A 901 14.36 -5.14 23.02
C ASP A 901 15.40 -4.19 22.38
N PRO A 902 16.31 -4.69 21.52
CA PRO A 902 17.32 -3.86 20.86
C PRO A 902 16.77 -2.66 20.08
N ALA A 903 15.57 -2.76 19.51
CA ALA A 903 14.94 -1.66 18.78
C ALA A 903 14.46 -0.54 19.71
N THR A 904 13.97 -0.86 20.91
CA THR A 904 13.58 0.16 21.90
C THR A 904 14.80 0.85 22.48
N GLN A 905 15.89 0.11 22.71
CA GLN A 905 17.18 0.67 23.11
C GLN A 905 17.72 1.66 22.07
N LEU A 906 17.65 1.31 20.78
CA LEU A 906 18.01 2.23 19.69
C LEU A 906 17.18 3.54 19.72
N ALA A 907 15.90 3.46 20.05
CA ALA A 907 15.04 4.63 20.16
C ALA A 907 15.43 5.54 21.33
N ILE A 908 15.77 4.95 22.49
CA ILE A 908 16.26 5.67 23.67
C ILE A 908 17.58 6.37 23.34
N ASP A 909 18.52 5.65 22.71
CA ASP A 909 19.81 6.19 22.30
C ASP A 909 19.69 7.37 21.34
N ARG A 910 18.81 7.26 20.33
CA ARG A 910 18.54 8.34 19.38
C ARG A 910 17.96 9.56 20.09
N TYR A 911 17.02 9.34 21.00
CA TYR A 911 16.40 10.42 21.77
C TYR A 911 17.41 11.15 22.65
N GLN A 912 18.21 10.41 23.41
CA GLN A 912 19.20 11.02 24.31
C GLN A 912 20.25 11.81 23.52
N LYS A 913 20.71 11.30 22.38
CA LYS A 913 21.73 11.99 21.57
C LYS A 913 21.20 13.23 20.86
N ASN A 914 19.98 13.16 20.32
CA ASN A 914 19.51 14.15 19.34
C ASN A 914 18.41 15.08 19.87
N VAL A 915 17.74 14.73 20.96
CA VAL A 915 16.56 15.47 21.45
C VAL A 915 16.79 16.04 22.84
N ARG A 916 17.17 15.20 23.81
CA ARG A 916 17.38 15.63 25.19
C ARG A 916 18.51 14.84 25.88
N PRO A 917 19.76 15.34 25.83
CA PRO A 917 20.93 14.67 26.43
C PRO A 917 20.86 14.47 27.94
N ASP A 918 20.16 15.35 28.65
CA ASP A 918 20.04 15.38 30.11
C ASP A 918 18.75 14.71 30.64
N ALA A 919 18.04 13.96 29.80
CA ALA A 919 16.76 13.36 30.15
C ALA A 919 16.88 12.41 31.37
N PRO A 920 16.13 12.64 32.47
CA PRO A 920 16.25 11.84 33.70
C PRO A 920 15.88 10.35 33.58
N TRP A 921 15.14 10.01 32.53
CA TRP A 921 14.74 8.64 32.19
C TRP A 921 15.72 7.93 31.26
N CYS A 922 16.78 8.60 30.79
CA CYS A 922 17.84 8.02 30.00
C CYS A 922 19.11 7.83 30.86
N PRO A 923 19.99 6.85 30.54
CA PRO A 923 19.95 5.96 29.37
C PRO A 923 19.03 4.75 29.53
N SER A 924 18.39 4.54 30.69
CA SER A 924 17.54 3.35 30.92
C SER A 924 16.17 3.73 31.47
N ASN A 925 15.14 3.55 30.63
CA ASN A 925 13.75 3.72 31.03
C ASN A 925 13.37 2.74 32.16
N LEU A 926 13.87 1.50 32.11
CA LEU A 926 13.59 0.48 33.13
C LEU A 926 14.12 0.88 34.51
N GLU A 927 15.33 1.41 34.58
CA GLU A 927 15.86 1.96 35.83
C GLU A 927 15.04 3.15 36.32
N PHE A 928 14.62 4.03 35.40
CA PHE A 928 13.74 5.12 35.78
C PHE A 928 12.40 4.63 36.37
N ILE A 929 11.76 3.64 35.73
CA ILE A 929 10.53 3.02 36.22
C ILE A 929 10.74 2.43 37.62
N ARG A 930 11.84 1.71 37.86
CA ARG A 930 12.18 1.18 39.18
C ARG A 930 12.28 2.31 40.22
N ARG A 931 13.07 3.33 39.93
CA ARG A 931 13.36 4.43 40.86
C ARG A 931 12.12 5.23 41.23
N ILE A 932 11.32 5.63 40.25
CA ILE A 932 10.13 6.47 40.48
C ILE A 932 9.00 5.72 41.21
N ASN A 933 9.00 4.39 41.16
CA ASN A 933 8.02 3.55 41.87
C ASN A 933 8.53 3.02 43.21
N GLY A 934 9.77 3.29 43.60
CA GLY A 934 10.33 2.84 44.89
C GLY A 934 10.59 1.33 44.96
N LEU A 935 10.86 0.70 43.81
CA LEU A 935 11.11 -0.74 43.71
C LEU A 935 12.59 -1.09 43.99
N ASP A 936 12.84 -2.30 44.47
CA ASP A 936 14.17 -2.73 44.91
C ASP A 936 15.09 -3.07 43.72
N SER A 937 14.53 -3.56 42.60
CA SER A 937 15.29 -3.99 41.43
C SER A 937 14.53 -3.85 40.11
N ILE A 938 15.26 -3.91 38.98
CA ILE A 938 14.63 -3.99 37.64
C ILE A 938 13.90 -5.32 37.46
N ASP A 939 14.35 -6.39 38.13
CA ASP A 939 13.66 -7.69 38.11
C ASP A 939 12.25 -7.58 38.71
N GLU A 940 12.04 -6.73 39.72
CA GLU A 940 10.72 -6.46 40.29
C GLU A 940 9.80 -5.73 39.29
N VAL A 941 10.35 -4.77 38.52
CA VAL A 941 9.62 -4.14 37.40
C VAL A 941 9.19 -5.21 36.39
N GLN A 942 10.09 -6.14 36.07
CA GLN A 942 9.83 -7.24 35.14
C GLN A 942 8.74 -8.18 35.65
N SER A 943 8.80 -8.61 36.91
CA SER A 943 7.77 -9.45 37.53
C SER A 943 6.41 -8.78 37.49
N ILE A 944 6.31 -7.50 37.86
CA ILE A 944 5.05 -6.75 37.83
C ILE A 944 4.47 -6.70 36.41
N VAL A 945 5.30 -6.47 35.39
CA VAL A 945 4.84 -6.41 33.99
C VAL A 945 4.32 -7.76 33.51
N TYR A 946 4.95 -8.88 33.88
CA TYR A 946 4.49 -10.21 33.48
C TYR A 946 3.29 -10.71 34.28
N ASP A 947 3.16 -10.32 35.55
CA ASP A 947 2.07 -10.76 36.43
C ASP A 947 0.80 -9.88 36.28
N ALA A 948 0.87 -8.78 35.52
CA ALA A 948 -0.24 -7.87 35.28
C ALA A 948 -1.25 -8.39 34.24
N ASN A 949 -2.53 -8.14 34.54
CA ASN A 949 -3.63 -8.20 33.59
C ASN A 949 -3.97 -6.78 33.16
N TYR A 950 -3.57 -6.36 31.96
CA TYR A 950 -3.81 -5.02 31.47
C TYR A 950 -5.17 -4.95 30.75
N LEU A 951 -6.15 -4.32 31.36
CA LEU A 951 -7.46 -4.09 30.77
C LEU A 951 -7.38 -2.97 29.74
N VAL A 952 -7.69 -3.27 28.48
CA VAL A 952 -7.75 -2.31 27.37
C VAL A 952 -8.94 -1.38 27.57
N LEU A 953 -8.67 -0.09 27.79
CA LEU A 953 -9.67 0.93 28.02
C LEU A 953 -10.07 1.64 26.72
N GLY A 954 -9.13 1.83 25.80
CA GLY A 954 -9.34 2.45 24.50
C GLY A 954 -8.34 1.95 23.48
N LEU A 955 -8.57 2.31 22.21
CA LEU A 955 -7.71 1.97 21.08
C LEU A 955 -7.39 3.24 20.30
N GLY A 956 -6.24 3.26 19.62
CA GLY A 956 -5.74 4.43 18.92
C GLY A 956 -4.85 5.37 19.75
N ASP A 957 -4.18 4.88 20.79
CA ASP A 957 -3.16 5.61 21.59
C ASP A 957 -1.73 5.05 21.35
N VAL A 958 -1.03 5.40 20.27
CA VAL A 958 -1.51 6.22 19.16
C VAL A 958 -1.52 5.47 17.83
N TYR A 959 -2.63 5.60 17.10
CA TYR A 959 -2.95 5.00 15.80
C TYR A 959 -3.12 3.47 15.75
N LEU A 960 -3.85 3.01 14.72
CA LEU A 960 -3.89 1.62 14.22
C LEU A 960 -4.03 0.54 15.31
N GLY A 961 -5.04 0.67 16.16
CA GLY A 961 -5.36 -0.33 17.18
C GLY A 961 -4.40 -0.34 18.38
N ALA A 962 -3.53 0.65 18.51
CA ALA A 962 -2.67 0.79 19.69
C ALA A 962 -3.53 0.94 20.96
N PRO A 963 -3.40 0.06 21.97
CA PRO A 963 -4.22 0.12 23.16
C PRO A 963 -3.74 1.22 24.11
N VAL A 964 -4.68 1.82 24.82
CA VAL A 964 -4.42 2.38 26.15
C VAL A 964 -5.00 1.42 27.18
N ALA A 965 -4.15 0.87 28.05
CA ALA A 965 -4.54 -0.16 29.00
C ALA A 965 -4.00 0.12 30.39
N THR A 966 -4.66 -0.41 31.42
CA THR A 966 -4.20 -0.33 32.82
C THR A 966 -4.31 -1.68 33.51
N PRO A 967 -3.41 -2.02 34.43
CA PRO A 967 -3.57 -3.19 35.28
C PRO A 967 -4.90 -3.18 36.04
N VAL A 968 -5.60 -4.33 35.99
CA VAL A 968 -6.81 -4.60 36.77
C VAL A 968 -6.47 -4.53 38.27
N ASP A 969 -5.38 -5.18 38.69
CA ASP A 969 -4.84 -5.07 40.05
C ASP A 969 -4.10 -3.73 40.22
N PRO A 970 -4.58 -2.81 41.10
CA PRO A 970 -3.94 -1.54 41.34
C PRO A 970 -2.49 -1.64 41.84
N ARG A 971 -2.10 -2.76 42.45
CA ARG A 971 -0.73 -3.01 42.94
C ARG A 971 0.27 -3.25 41.82
N HIS A 972 -0.20 -3.49 40.60
CA HIS A 972 0.64 -3.64 39.41
C HIS A 972 0.73 -2.36 38.57
N ARG A 973 0.08 -1.26 39.00
CA ARG A 973 0.10 0.03 38.29
C ARG A 973 1.41 0.76 38.52
N LEU A 974 2.38 0.51 37.65
CA LEU A 974 3.61 1.29 37.60
C LEU A 974 3.30 2.70 37.08
N VAL A 975 3.66 3.72 37.85
CA VAL A 975 3.45 5.13 37.49
C VAL A 975 4.75 5.72 36.94
N THR A 976 4.66 6.44 35.82
CA THR A 976 5.79 7.07 35.13
C THR A 976 5.40 8.45 34.60
N THR A 977 6.36 9.21 34.07
CA THR A 977 6.04 10.36 33.20
C THR A 977 6.14 9.99 31.73
N LYS A 978 5.33 10.66 30.90
CA LYS A 978 5.57 10.73 29.45
C LYS A 978 6.89 11.53 29.21
N TYR A 979 7.58 11.24 28.10
CA TYR A 979 8.78 11.93 27.64
C TYR A 979 8.49 13.43 27.45
N ASN A 980 9.47 14.28 27.77
CA ASN A 980 9.39 15.72 27.56
C ASN A 980 10.69 16.29 26.94
N PRO A 981 10.68 16.73 25.66
CA PRO A 981 9.61 16.55 24.67
C PRO A 981 9.47 15.07 24.26
N ALA A 982 8.37 14.72 23.58
CA ALA A 982 8.15 13.35 23.08
C ALA A 982 9.21 12.92 22.05
N ARG A 983 9.40 11.60 21.87
CA ARG A 983 10.30 11.07 20.83
C ARG A 983 9.74 11.35 19.44
N THR A 984 10.64 11.62 18.51
CA THR A 984 10.32 11.75 17.08
C THR A 984 10.17 10.38 16.39
N TRP A 985 10.79 9.32 16.92
CA TRP A 985 10.71 7.96 16.39
C TRP A 985 10.59 6.91 17.50
N THR A 986 9.69 5.95 17.30
CA THR A 986 9.36 4.81 18.15
C THR A 986 9.15 3.61 17.23
N PRO A 987 9.78 2.45 17.51
CA PRO A 987 9.59 1.27 16.68
C PRO A 987 8.19 0.68 16.84
N GLU A 988 7.69 0.06 15.77
CA GLU A 988 6.38 -0.60 15.74
C GLU A 988 6.27 -1.69 16.84
N ASN A 989 5.14 -1.69 17.53
CA ASN A 989 4.77 -2.57 18.65
C ASN A 989 5.75 -2.56 19.81
N ALA A 990 6.50 -1.47 19.97
CA ALA A 990 7.13 -1.18 21.25
C ALA A 990 6.05 -1.11 22.34
N VAL A 991 6.36 -1.64 23.51
CA VAL A 991 5.51 -1.62 24.70
C VAL A 991 6.06 -0.58 25.64
N GLY A 992 5.23 0.35 26.08
CA GLY A 992 5.65 1.42 26.98
C GLY A 992 4.62 1.75 28.05
N ILE A 993 5.09 2.36 29.13
CA ILE A 993 4.29 2.84 30.27
C ILE A 993 4.39 4.36 30.35
N GLY A 994 3.26 5.05 30.52
CA GLY A 994 3.16 6.51 30.54
C GLY A 994 2.04 6.93 31.49
N GLY A 995 2.35 7.71 32.53
CA GLY A 995 1.42 7.85 33.65
C GLY A 995 1.22 6.48 34.29
N ALA A 996 -0.04 6.11 34.57
CA ALA A 996 -0.44 4.78 35.03
C ALA A 996 -0.87 3.82 33.91
N TYR A 997 -0.63 4.19 32.64
CA TYR A 997 -1.11 3.47 31.47
C TYR A 997 0.00 2.71 30.75
N MET A 998 -0.37 1.62 30.09
CA MET A 998 0.44 0.86 29.16
C MET A 998 -0.10 1.06 27.73
N CYS A 999 0.80 1.21 26.77
CA CYS A 999 0.48 1.21 25.34
C CYS A 999 1.36 0.23 24.56
N ILE A 1000 0.84 -0.20 23.40
CA ILE A 1000 1.58 -0.94 22.38
C ILE A 1000 1.46 -0.16 21.08
N TYR A 1001 2.57 0.43 20.60
CA TYR A 1001 2.54 1.30 19.42
C TYR A 1001 2.09 0.53 18.16
N GLY A 1002 0.99 0.94 17.53
CA GLY A 1002 0.40 0.22 16.39
C GLY A 1002 1.22 0.30 15.10
N MET A 1003 2.07 1.32 15.00
CA MET A 1003 2.91 1.62 13.85
C MET A 1003 4.19 2.36 14.29
N GLU A 1004 5.17 2.49 13.39
CA GLU A 1004 6.32 3.36 13.64
C GLU A 1004 5.93 4.83 13.65
N GLY A 1005 6.45 5.62 14.60
CA GLY A 1005 6.14 7.05 14.65
C GLY A 1005 6.55 7.75 15.95
N PRO A 1006 6.07 8.97 16.21
CA PRO A 1006 6.31 9.68 17.46
C PRO A 1006 5.73 8.94 18.67
N GLY A 1007 6.33 9.11 19.85
CA GLY A 1007 5.84 8.43 21.07
C GLY A 1007 6.38 9.02 22.37
N GLY A 1008 5.53 8.99 23.41
CA GLY A 1008 5.83 9.59 24.71
C GLY A 1008 6.07 8.60 25.86
N TYR A 1009 5.77 7.31 25.72
CA TYR A 1009 5.77 6.37 26.85
C TYR A 1009 7.16 5.79 27.12
N GLN A 1010 7.44 5.43 28.38
CA GLN A 1010 8.68 4.78 28.82
C GLN A 1010 8.67 3.30 28.43
N PHE A 1011 9.56 2.89 27.52
CA PHE A 1011 9.67 1.50 27.06
C PHE A 1011 9.96 0.47 28.16
N VAL A 1012 9.35 -0.70 28.00
CA VAL A 1012 9.68 -1.95 28.72
C VAL A 1012 10.14 -3.07 27.79
N GLY A 1013 9.73 -3.06 26.52
CA GLY A 1013 10.09 -4.10 25.55
C GLY A 1013 9.36 -3.93 24.21
N ARG A 1014 9.28 -5.02 23.44
CA ARG A 1014 8.57 -5.06 22.15
C ARG A 1014 7.79 -6.36 21.98
N THR A 1015 6.66 -6.32 21.26
CA THR A 1015 5.79 -7.47 21.02
C THR A 1015 5.45 -7.66 19.54
N ILE A 1016 4.51 -8.56 19.24
CA ILE A 1016 3.98 -8.84 17.89
C ILE A 1016 3.00 -7.74 17.44
N GLN A 1017 2.51 -7.87 16.22
CA GLN A 1017 1.75 -6.84 15.52
C GLN A 1017 0.36 -6.62 16.11
N MET A 1018 0.05 -5.38 16.48
CA MET A 1018 -1.33 -4.98 16.81
C MET A 1018 -2.19 -4.77 15.56
N TRP A 1019 -1.55 -4.56 14.41
CA TRP A 1019 -2.18 -4.29 13.12
C TRP A 1019 -1.65 -5.22 12.03
N ASN A 1020 -2.54 -5.87 11.28
CA ASN A 1020 -2.19 -6.76 10.19
C ASN A 1020 -2.16 -6.02 8.84
N HIS A 1021 -0.99 -5.56 8.44
CA HIS A 1021 -0.76 -4.88 7.15
C HIS A 1021 -0.96 -5.77 5.92
N LEU A 1022 -0.94 -7.11 6.08
CA LEU A 1022 -1.20 -8.06 5.00
C LEU A 1022 -2.70 -8.31 4.79
N ASN A 1023 -3.55 -7.82 5.71
CA ASN A 1023 -5.00 -8.01 5.68
C ASN A 1023 -5.40 -9.49 5.50
N ARG A 1024 -4.63 -10.40 6.13
CA ARG A 1024 -4.88 -11.85 6.10
C ARG A 1024 -5.79 -12.23 7.26
N GLU A 1025 -6.81 -13.01 6.94
CA GLU A 1025 -7.64 -13.66 7.96
C GLU A 1025 -6.82 -14.74 8.69
N SER A 1026 -6.99 -14.81 10.00
CA SER A 1026 -6.37 -15.79 10.89
C SER A 1026 -7.27 -15.97 12.12
N ALA A 1027 -6.94 -16.88 13.03
CA ALA A 1027 -7.69 -16.97 14.29
C ALA A 1027 -7.52 -15.71 15.15
N SER A 1028 -6.40 -15.00 14.99
CA SER A 1028 -6.09 -13.75 15.70
C SER A 1028 -6.70 -12.51 15.04
N PHE A 1029 -6.85 -12.48 13.72
CA PHE A 1029 -7.38 -11.34 12.96
C PHE A 1029 -8.68 -11.72 12.21
N GLU A 1030 -9.81 -11.17 12.67
CA GLU A 1030 -11.11 -11.38 12.03
C GLU A 1030 -11.19 -10.71 10.64
N THR A 1031 -11.96 -11.31 9.74
CA THR A 1031 -12.25 -10.73 8.42
C THR A 1031 -12.73 -9.27 8.53
N GLY A 1032 -12.04 -8.37 7.81
CA GLY A 1032 -12.36 -6.95 7.76
C GLY A 1032 -11.88 -6.13 8.96
N LYS A 1033 -11.23 -6.75 9.96
CA LYS A 1033 -10.67 -6.08 11.13
C LYS A 1033 -9.16 -6.31 11.20
N PRO A 1034 -8.35 -5.39 10.64
CA PRO A 1034 -6.89 -5.52 10.69
C PRO A 1034 -6.30 -5.31 12.09
N TRP A 1035 -7.06 -4.85 13.09
CA TRP A 1035 -6.57 -4.67 14.46
C TRP A 1035 -6.83 -5.91 15.34
N LEU A 1036 -5.87 -6.25 16.20
CA LEU A 1036 -5.92 -7.43 17.05
C LEU A 1036 -6.84 -7.26 18.26
N LEU A 1037 -6.72 -6.13 18.95
CA LEU A 1037 -7.29 -5.91 20.29
C LEU A 1037 -8.68 -5.29 20.23
N ARG A 1038 -9.48 -5.53 21.26
CA ARG A 1038 -10.84 -4.98 21.45
C ARG A 1038 -10.92 -4.26 22.79
N PHE A 1039 -11.93 -3.41 22.94
CA PHE A 1039 -12.24 -2.82 24.24
C PHE A 1039 -12.48 -3.92 25.27
N PHE A 1040 -11.88 -3.75 26.45
CA PHE A 1040 -11.93 -4.67 27.58
C PHE A 1040 -11.23 -6.02 27.38
N ASP A 1041 -10.43 -6.20 26.33
CA ASP A 1041 -9.43 -7.27 26.34
C ASP A 1041 -8.47 -7.09 27.53
N GLN A 1042 -7.93 -8.20 28.00
CA GLN A 1042 -6.94 -8.27 29.07
C GLN A 1042 -5.63 -8.78 28.47
N ILE A 1043 -4.66 -7.89 28.33
CA ILE A 1043 -3.34 -8.23 27.81
C ILE A 1043 -2.51 -8.85 28.95
N GLN A 1044 -1.88 -9.98 28.66
CA GLN A 1044 -0.85 -10.61 29.49
C GLN A 1044 0.39 -10.80 28.64
N PHE A 1045 1.58 -10.69 29.25
CA PHE A 1045 2.83 -10.92 28.55
C PHE A 1045 3.48 -12.24 28.98
N TYR A 1046 4.26 -12.84 28.09
CA TYR A 1046 5.19 -13.91 28.43
C TYR A 1046 6.55 -13.68 27.76
N PRO A 1047 7.66 -14.06 28.41
CA PRO A 1047 9.00 -13.72 27.94
C PRO A 1047 9.38 -14.51 26.68
N VAL A 1048 9.98 -13.81 25.71
CA VAL A 1048 10.70 -14.40 24.56
C VAL A 1048 12.02 -13.66 24.32
N SER A 1049 12.96 -14.26 23.59
CA SER A 1049 14.15 -13.54 23.14
C SER A 1049 13.82 -12.65 21.92
N ALA A 1050 14.68 -11.67 21.64
CA ALA A 1050 14.54 -10.81 20.47
C ALA A 1050 14.52 -11.60 19.14
N ASP A 1051 15.38 -12.62 19.01
CA ASP A 1051 15.43 -13.46 17.81
C ASP A 1051 14.14 -14.28 17.62
N VAL A 1052 13.59 -14.83 18.70
CA VAL A 1052 12.31 -15.55 18.66
C VAL A 1052 11.19 -14.58 18.31
N LEU A 1053 11.18 -13.38 18.89
CA LEU A 1053 10.18 -12.36 18.59
C LEU A 1053 10.18 -11.98 17.10
N LEU A 1054 11.34 -11.83 16.47
CA LEU A 1054 11.42 -11.50 15.04
C LEU A 1054 10.78 -12.58 14.17
N GLN A 1055 10.99 -13.86 14.50
CA GLN A 1055 10.33 -14.96 13.79
C GLN A 1055 8.81 -14.94 14.00
N LEU A 1056 8.36 -14.78 15.26
CA LEU A 1056 6.92 -14.71 15.58
C LEU A 1056 6.25 -13.52 14.87
N ARG A 1057 6.93 -12.38 14.77
CA ARG A 1057 6.46 -11.20 14.03
C ARG A 1057 6.24 -11.48 12.55
N GLU A 1058 7.09 -12.29 11.92
CA GLU A 1058 6.94 -12.66 10.51
C GLU A 1058 5.81 -13.69 10.32
N ASP A 1059 5.66 -14.61 11.27
CA ASP A 1059 4.67 -15.69 11.23
C ASP A 1059 3.25 -15.23 11.57
N PHE A 1060 3.11 -14.27 12.49
CA PHE A 1060 1.82 -13.83 13.02
C PHE A 1060 0.93 -13.21 11.94
N THR A 1061 1.45 -12.25 11.17
CA THR A 1061 0.69 -11.58 10.09
C THR A 1061 0.30 -12.53 8.95
N ARG A 1062 0.95 -13.70 8.87
CA ARG A 1062 0.73 -14.75 7.86
C ARG A 1062 -0.16 -15.90 8.34
N GLY A 1063 -0.57 -15.90 9.61
CA GLY A 1063 -1.35 -16.99 10.20
C GLY A 1063 -0.54 -18.26 10.47
N ARG A 1064 0.80 -18.19 10.46
CA ARG A 1064 1.69 -19.31 10.83
C ARG A 1064 1.92 -19.39 12.34
N PHE A 1065 1.60 -18.32 13.05
CA PHE A 1065 1.55 -18.24 14.51
C PHE A 1065 0.23 -17.58 14.91
N GLU A 1066 -0.39 -18.05 15.97
CA GLU A 1066 -1.63 -17.51 16.52
C GLU A 1066 -1.39 -17.06 17.97
N ALA A 1067 -1.95 -15.92 18.34
CA ALA A 1067 -1.91 -15.47 19.73
C ALA A 1067 -2.77 -16.40 20.60
N ASP A 1068 -2.33 -16.65 21.83
CA ASP A 1068 -3.11 -17.41 22.81
C ASP A 1068 -4.22 -16.50 23.35
N ILE A 1069 -5.41 -16.66 22.79
CA ILE A 1069 -6.61 -15.87 23.07
C ILE A 1069 -7.64 -16.77 23.76
N THR A 1070 -8.00 -16.42 25.00
CA THR A 1070 -9.06 -17.09 25.76
C THR A 1070 -10.26 -16.16 25.92
N GLU A 1071 -11.39 -16.54 25.32
CA GLU A 1071 -12.68 -15.85 25.52
C GLU A 1071 -13.10 -15.93 27.00
N THR A 1072 -13.51 -14.80 27.56
CA THR A 1072 -13.94 -14.67 28.95
C THR A 1072 -15.00 -13.58 29.07
N THR A 1073 -15.26 -13.11 30.28
CA THR A 1073 -16.22 -12.07 30.56
C THR A 1073 -15.74 -11.26 31.74
N PHE A 1074 -15.64 -9.94 31.58
CA PHE A 1074 -15.31 -9.05 32.68
C PHE A 1074 -16.60 -8.60 33.37
N ARG A 1075 -16.70 -8.88 34.67
CA ARG A 1075 -17.86 -8.54 35.50
C ARG A 1075 -17.46 -7.47 36.50
N LEU A 1076 -18.09 -6.31 36.40
CA LEU A 1076 -17.71 -5.16 37.22
C LEU A 1076 -17.98 -5.40 38.71
N GLY A 1077 -19.06 -6.12 39.05
CA GLY A 1077 -19.34 -6.51 40.43
C GLY A 1077 -18.25 -7.38 41.06
N ASP A 1078 -17.69 -8.33 40.32
CA ASP A 1078 -16.61 -9.21 40.78
C ASP A 1078 -15.31 -8.39 41.00
N TYR A 1079 -15.04 -7.44 40.11
CA TYR A 1079 -13.91 -6.52 40.24
C TYR A 1079 -14.00 -5.64 41.51
N LEU A 1080 -15.18 -5.10 41.80
CA LEU A 1080 -15.40 -4.30 43.02
C LEU A 1080 -15.21 -5.14 44.29
N ALA A 1081 -15.67 -6.40 44.30
CA ALA A 1081 -15.43 -7.31 45.41
C ALA A 1081 -13.94 -7.61 45.59
N PHE A 1082 -13.20 -7.79 44.49
CA PHE A 1082 -11.75 -7.95 44.50
C PHE A 1082 -11.03 -6.71 45.06
N LEU A 1083 -11.37 -5.49 44.63
CA LEU A 1083 -10.77 -4.27 45.16
C LEU A 1083 -10.93 -4.16 46.68
N ASN A 1084 -12.13 -4.42 47.20
CA ASN A 1084 -12.40 -4.41 48.64
C ASN A 1084 -11.54 -5.46 49.41
N SER A 1085 -11.24 -6.60 48.78
CA SER A 1085 -10.42 -7.65 49.40
C SER A 1085 -8.93 -7.32 49.52
N ILE A 1086 -8.44 -6.33 48.77
CA ILE A 1086 -7.02 -5.96 48.70
C ILE A 1086 -6.76 -4.54 49.22
N GLU A 1087 -7.78 -3.84 49.70
CA GLU A 1087 -7.76 -2.41 50.07
C GLU A 1087 -6.51 -2.03 50.88
N GLU A 1088 -6.29 -2.68 52.04
CA GLU A 1088 -5.12 -2.41 52.90
C GLU A 1088 -3.77 -2.60 52.16
N SER A 1089 -3.65 -3.65 51.34
CA SER A 1089 -2.42 -3.94 50.60
C SER A 1089 -2.19 -2.98 49.43
N ALA A 1090 -3.27 -2.52 48.79
CA ALA A 1090 -3.22 -1.55 47.71
C ALA A 1090 -2.88 -0.15 48.22
N GLU A 1091 -3.40 0.24 49.39
CA GLU A 1091 -3.03 1.48 50.08
C GLU A 1091 -1.54 1.47 50.46
N ALA A 1092 -1.04 0.41 51.07
CA ALA A 1092 0.38 0.30 51.43
C ALA A 1092 1.31 0.41 50.20
N PHE A 1093 0.95 -0.24 49.08
CA PHE A 1093 1.70 -0.11 47.83
C PHE A 1093 1.68 1.34 47.30
N ARG A 1094 0.51 1.99 47.33
CA ARG A 1094 0.34 3.37 46.88
C ARG A 1094 1.15 4.36 47.71
N GLU A 1095 1.21 4.19 49.03
CA GLU A 1095 2.02 5.04 49.91
C GLU A 1095 3.51 4.99 49.57
N VAL A 1096 4.05 3.77 49.35
CA VAL A 1096 5.46 3.57 48.95
C VAL A 1096 5.74 4.24 47.60
N GLN A 1097 4.90 3.97 46.60
CA GLN A 1097 5.02 4.56 45.27
C GLN A 1097 4.95 6.09 45.31
N GLN A 1098 4.00 6.66 46.05
CA GLN A 1098 3.80 8.11 46.11
C GLN A 1098 4.95 8.82 46.84
N ALA A 1099 5.54 8.18 47.87
CA ALA A 1099 6.74 8.67 48.51
C ALA A 1099 7.94 8.70 47.55
N ALA A 1100 8.15 7.62 46.78
CA ALA A 1100 9.22 7.54 45.77
C ALA A 1100 9.03 8.56 44.64
N PHE A 1101 7.81 8.68 44.12
CA PHE A 1101 7.45 9.66 43.10
C PHE A 1101 7.73 11.10 43.57
N THR A 1102 7.33 11.42 44.80
CA THR A 1102 7.57 12.74 45.39
C THR A 1102 9.08 13.00 45.53
N ALA A 1103 9.85 12.01 46.00
CA ALA A 1103 11.30 12.13 46.14
C ALA A 1103 12.00 12.36 44.79
N GLU A 1104 11.62 11.62 43.74
CA GLU A 1104 12.15 11.79 42.39
C GLU A 1104 11.85 13.19 41.84
N ARG A 1105 10.61 13.67 42.01
CA ARG A 1105 10.18 14.99 41.55
C ARG A 1105 10.96 16.13 42.22
N GLU A 1106 11.11 16.08 43.54
CA GLU A 1106 11.87 17.10 44.27
C GLU A 1106 13.37 17.06 43.91
N SER A 1107 13.91 15.87 43.61
CA SER A 1107 15.26 15.72 43.06
C SER A 1107 15.41 16.44 41.72
N TRP A 1108 14.47 16.29 40.78
CA TRP A 1108 14.50 16.98 39.48
C TRP A 1108 14.42 18.49 39.62
N LYS A 1109 13.56 19.00 40.49
CA LYS A 1109 13.48 20.43 40.80
C LYS A 1109 14.82 20.96 41.33
N SER A 1110 15.44 20.23 42.26
CA SER A 1110 16.73 20.63 42.82
C SER A 1110 17.88 20.64 41.81
N GLN A 1111 17.79 19.79 40.77
CA GLN A 1111 18.78 19.66 39.71
C GLN A 1111 18.50 20.55 38.49
N GLY A 1112 17.38 21.30 38.48
CA GLY A 1112 16.97 22.13 37.35
C GLY A 1112 16.46 21.33 36.14
N LEU A 1113 16.16 20.04 36.30
CA LEU A 1113 15.73 19.14 35.21
C LEU A 1113 14.21 19.21 34.94
N ALA A 1114 13.46 19.90 35.81
CA ALA A 1114 12.00 19.99 35.76
C ALA A 1114 11.48 20.89 34.62
N GLU A 1115 12.23 21.94 34.26
CA GLU A 1115 11.88 22.87 33.19
C GLU A 1115 12.87 22.69 32.04
N TYR A 1116 12.50 21.92 31.02
CA TYR A 1116 13.26 21.86 29.77
C TYR A 1116 12.77 22.96 28.84
N VAL A 1117 13.55 24.04 28.73
CA VAL A 1117 13.35 25.06 27.69
C VAL A 1117 14.17 24.61 26.49
N SER A 1118 13.51 24.23 25.40
CA SER A 1118 14.21 23.98 24.15
C SER A 1118 14.87 25.27 23.68
N GLU A 1119 16.11 25.20 23.16
CA GLU A 1119 16.83 26.37 22.62
C GLU A 1119 16.05 27.10 21.50
N SER A 1120 14.99 26.50 20.96
CA SER A 1120 14.04 27.12 20.02
C SER A 1120 13.20 28.28 20.59
N ALA A 1121 13.28 28.58 21.89
CA ALA A 1121 12.63 29.77 22.49
C ALA A 1121 13.35 31.11 22.21
N ASP A 1122 14.59 31.10 21.70
CA ASP A 1122 15.46 32.28 21.57
C ASP A 1122 15.55 32.87 20.13
N LEU A 1123 14.57 32.58 19.26
CA LEU A 1123 14.59 32.83 17.80
C LEU A 1123 14.42 34.30 17.33
N GLY A 1124 14.79 35.28 18.15
CA GLY A 1124 14.69 36.71 17.81
C GLY A 1124 15.96 37.38 17.27
N LYS A 1125 17.09 36.67 17.11
CA LYS A 1125 18.34 37.28 16.64
C LYS A 1125 18.67 36.85 15.22
N GLU A 1126 18.55 37.79 14.28
CA GLU A 1126 19.30 37.77 13.02
C GLU A 1126 20.77 37.50 13.35
N SER A 1127 21.28 36.33 12.94
CA SER A 1127 22.72 36.12 12.84
C SER A 1127 23.23 37.05 11.74
N ALA A 1128 24.25 37.85 12.06
CA ALA A 1128 24.90 38.70 11.08
C ALA A 1128 25.39 37.82 9.91
N GLU A 1129 24.95 38.10 8.68
CA GLU A 1129 25.44 37.41 7.49
C GLU A 1129 26.97 37.66 7.38
N ASP A 1130 27.77 36.59 7.49
CA ASP A 1130 29.20 36.65 7.21
C ASP A 1130 29.42 37.03 5.72
N GLU A 1131 30.31 37.99 5.45
CA GLU A 1131 30.66 38.39 4.09
C GLU A 1131 31.23 37.20 3.30
N LEU A 1132 30.62 36.90 2.14
CA LEU A 1132 31.10 35.87 1.22
C LEU A 1132 32.49 36.24 0.67
N PRO A 1133 33.46 35.31 0.66
CA PRO A 1133 34.77 35.54 0.04
C PRO A 1133 34.64 35.95 -1.44
N GLU A 1134 35.46 36.91 -1.87
CA GLU A 1134 35.44 37.46 -3.24
C GLU A 1134 35.63 36.33 -4.28
N GLY A 1135 34.68 36.17 -5.20
CA GLY A 1135 34.67 35.11 -6.21
C GLY A 1135 33.87 33.84 -5.86
N THR A 1136 33.13 33.83 -4.74
CA THR A 1136 32.23 32.72 -4.35
C THR A 1136 30.76 33.00 -4.71
N ILE A 1137 30.01 31.94 -5.01
CA ILE A 1137 28.56 31.93 -5.28
C ILE A 1137 27.86 31.47 -4.00
N ALA A 1138 26.87 32.23 -3.57
CA ALA A 1138 25.99 31.87 -2.47
C ALA A 1138 25.07 30.71 -2.86
N VAL A 1139 25.13 29.61 -2.12
CA VAL A 1139 24.04 28.62 -2.07
C VAL A 1139 23.20 28.95 -0.85
N ARG A 1140 21.92 29.25 -1.09
CA ARG A 1140 20.97 29.67 -0.07
C ARG A 1140 19.88 28.62 0.08
N CYS A 1141 19.38 28.48 1.30
CA CYS A 1141 18.32 27.55 1.62
C CYS A 1141 17.05 27.93 0.84
N THR A 1142 16.41 26.97 0.18
CA THR A 1142 15.19 27.25 -0.61
C THR A 1142 13.95 27.36 0.26
N MET A 1143 13.97 26.77 1.45
CA MET A 1143 12.83 26.75 2.38
C MET A 1143 13.32 26.74 3.83
N PRO A 1144 12.44 27.04 4.81
CA PRO A 1144 12.78 26.89 6.22
C PRO A 1144 12.79 25.41 6.64
N GLY A 1145 13.70 25.02 7.53
CA GLY A 1145 13.87 23.65 8.00
C GLY A 1145 14.94 23.51 9.08
N SER A 1146 15.28 22.28 9.45
CA SER A 1146 16.45 21.97 10.31
C SER A 1146 17.48 21.18 9.52
N VAL A 1147 18.76 21.52 9.60
CA VAL A 1147 19.82 20.82 8.87
C VAL A 1147 19.99 19.42 9.44
N TRP A 1148 19.66 18.41 8.65
CA TRP A 1148 19.82 17.01 9.05
C TRP A 1148 21.25 16.53 8.84
N LYS A 1149 21.81 16.78 7.65
CA LYS A 1149 23.16 16.35 7.28
C LYS A 1149 23.84 17.39 6.42
N VAL A 1150 25.12 17.61 6.67
CA VAL A 1150 26.03 18.28 5.75
C VAL A 1150 26.84 17.18 5.06
N LEU A 1151 26.74 17.09 3.73
CA LEU A 1151 27.35 15.99 2.95
C LEU A 1151 28.68 16.38 2.29
N VAL A 1152 29.09 17.63 2.44
CA VAL A 1152 30.29 18.17 1.80
C VAL A 1152 31.23 18.79 2.82
N GLU A 1153 32.50 18.92 2.44
CA GLU A 1153 33.53 19.59 3.24
C GLU A 1153 34.16 20.76 2.46
N PRO A 1154 34.65 21.82 3.12
CA PRO A 1154 35.41 22.87 2.45
C PRO A 1154 36.61 22.30 1.67
N GLY A 1155 36.77 22.71 0.42
CA GLY A 1155 37.79 22.22 -0.53
C GLY A 1155 37.33 21.08 -1.44
N GLN A 1156 36.13 20.52 -1.23
CA GLN A 1156 35.59 19.45 -2.06
C GLN A 1156 35.10 19.98 -3.42
N GLU A 1157 35.50 19.29 -4.51
CA GLU A 1157 34.92 19.49 -5.84
C GLU A 1157 33.51 18.89 -5.90
N VAL A 1158 32.55 19.66 -6.40
CA VAL A 1158 31.15 19.25 -6.56
C VAL A 1158 30.66 19.55 -7.97
N LYS A 1159 29.81 18.66 -8.51
CA LYS A 1159 29.14 18.84 -9.81
C LYS A 1159 27.79 19.52 -9.66
N LYS A 1160 27.36 20.23 -10.70
CA LYS A 1160 26.00 20.78 -10.76
C LYS A 1160 24.97 19.68 -10.47
N GLY A 1161 24.09 19.93 -9.50
CA GLY A 1161 23.06 19.00 -9.04
C GLY A 1161 23.50 18.03 -7.95
N GLU A 1162 24.79 18.01 -7.57
CA GLU A 1162 25.28 17.22 -6.44
C GLU A 1162 24.74 17.78 -5.12
N THR A 1163 24.31 16.90 -4.21
CA THR A 1163 23.72 17.30 -2.93
C THR A 1163 24.79 17.80 -1.97
N LEU A 1164 24.61 19.02 -1.48
CA LEU A 1164 25.50 19.66 -0.52
C LEU A 1164 25.05 19.38 0.91
N ILE A 1165 23.76 19.64 1.18
CA ILE A 1165 23.16 19.57 2.52
C ILE A 1165 21.79 18.91 2.38
N ILE A 1166 21.38 18.14 3.40
CA ILE A 1166 20.02 17.65 3.58
C ILE A 1166 19.42 18.42 4.75
N GLU A 1167 18.29 19.08 4.51
CA GLU A 1167 17.46 19.69 5.54
C GLU A 1167 16.21 18.84 5.79
N GLU A 1168 15.67 18.88 7.00
CA GLU A 1168 14.37 18.35 7.36
C GLU A 1168 13.36 19.51 7.43
N SER A 1169 12.31 19.44 6.62
CA SER A 1169 11.19 20.39 6.68
C SER A 1169 9.90 19.62 6.46
N MET A 1170 8.80 20.05 7.09
CA MET A 1170 7.51 19.34 7.00
C MET A 1170 7.61 17.84 7.34
N LYS A 1171 8.56 17.46 8.20
CA LYS A 1171 8.90 16.05 8.54
C LYS A 1171 9.37 15.21 7.34
N MET A 1172 9.98 15.85 6.34
CA MET A 1172 10.55 15.24 5.13
C MET A 1172 11.97 15.77 4.88
N GLU A 1173 12.81 14.95 4.25
CA GLU A 1173 14.16 15.34 3.87
C GLU A 1173 14.18 16.09 2.51
N PHE A 1174 14.79 17.27 2.46
CA PHE A 1174 14.99 18.09 1.27
C PHE A 1174 16.49 18.26 0.99
N SER A 1175 16.89 17.99 -0.25
CA SER A 1175 18.29 18.13 -0.68
C SER A 1175 18.56 19.52 -1.25
N GLN A 1176 19.50 20.23 -0.66
CA GLN A 1176 20.07 21.47 -1.19
C GLN A 1176 21.24 21.12 -2.12
N THR A 1177 21.12 21.43 -3.41
CA THR A 1177 22.07 20.97 -4.45
C THR A 1177 22.94 22.09 -4.99
N ALA A 1178 24.11 21.72 -5.55
CA ALA A 1178 25.03 22.67 -6.17
C ALA A 1178 24.44 23.28 -7.46
N PRO A 1179 24.34 24.62 -7.59
CA PRO A 1179 23.79 25.26 -8.79
C PRO A 1179 24.73 25.19 -10.02
N CYS A 1180 26.01 24.91 -9.81
CA CYS A 1180 27.04 24.77 -10.85
C CYS A 1180 28.20 23.88 -10.38
N ASP A 1181 29.03 23.45 -11.34
CA ASP A 1181 30.33 22.85 -11.04
C ASP A 1181 31.23 23.83 -10.28
N GLY A 1182 31.91 23.38 -9.24
CA GLY A 1182 32.76 24.24 -8.43
C GLY A 1182 33.42 23.55 -7.24
N ILE A 1183 34.11 24.34 -6.43
CA ILE A 1183 34.76 23.90 -5.20
C ILE A 1183 34.05 24.55 -4.01
N VAL A 1184 33.70 23.76 -2.99
CA VAL A 1184 33.11 24.25 -1.74
C VAL A 1184 34.11 25.13 -1.02
N ALA A 1185 33.83 26.43 -0.91
CA ALA A 1185 34.71 27.40 -0.25
C ALA A 1185 34.51 27.42 1.27
N SER A 1186 33.25 27.40 1.70
CA SER A 1186 32.84 27.52 3.10
C SER A 1186 31.46 26.93 3.32
N ILE A 1187 31.21 26.44 4.53
CA ILE A 1187 29.92 25.90 4.98
C ILE A 1187 29.51 26.70 6.20
N PHE A 1188 28.28 27.21 6.20
CA PHE A 1188 27.79 28.17 7.19
C PHE A 1188 26.77 27.58 8.18
N VAL A 1189 26.50 26.28 8.06
CA VAL A 1189 25.54 25.55 8.89
C VAL A 1189 26.10 24.19 9.33
N LYS A 1190 25.62 23.67 10.45
CA LYS A 1190 25.95 22.34 10.99
C LYS A 1190 24.67 21.51 11.21
N PRO A 1191 24.78 20.16 11.29
CA PRO A 1191 23.64 19.33 11.67
C PRO A 1191 22.99 19.79 12.98
N GLY A 1192 21.66 19.90 12.98
CA GLY A 1192 20.84 20.44 14.07
C GLY A 1192 20.49 21.92 13.94
N ASP A 1193 21.20 22.70 13.10
CA ASP A 1193 20.87 24.13 12.92
C ASP A 1193 19.50 24.31 12.26
N GLU A 1194 18.68 25.19 12.81
CA GLU A 1194 17.47 25.67 12.11
C GLU A 1194 17.86 26.73 11.07
N VAL A 1195 17.29 26.59 9.87
CA VAL A 1195 17.55 27.44 8.72
C VAL A 1195 16.25 28.06 8.22
N HIS A 1196 16.30 29.32 7.77
CA HIS A 1196 15.18 29.99 7.12
C HIS A 1196 15.37 30.06 5.60
N ALA A 1197 14.27 30.24 4.86
CA ALA A 1197 14.32 30.43 3.41
C ALA A 1197 15.18 31.66 3.06
N GLY A 1198 16.15 31.47 2.17
CA GLY A 1198 17.11 32.49 1.77
C GLY A 1198 18.38 32.56 2.62
N GLN A 1199 18.47 31.82 3.73
CA GLN A 1199 19.68 31.78 4.57
C GLN A 1199 20.87 31.21 3.78
N LEU A 1200 22.05 31.83 3.90
CA LEU A 1200 23.28 31.33 3.31
C LEU A 1200 23.72 30.03 4.00
N ILE A 1201 23.91 28.96 3.22
CA ILE A 1201 24.28 27.63 3.75
C ILE A 1201 25.67 27.17 3.27
N VAL A 1202 26.04 27.45 2.01
CA VAL A 1202 27.34 27.08 1.42
C VAL A 1202 27.83 28.19 0.48
N GLY A 1203 29.12 28.48 0.47
CA GLY A 1203 29.78 29.29 -0.57
C GLY A 1203 30.53 28.40 -1.57
N LEU A 1204 30.34 28.61 -2.88
CA LEU A 1204 30.99 27.83 -3.95
C LEU A 1204 31.89 28.69 -4.84
N VAL A 1205 33.14 28.30 -5.09
CA VAL A 1205 33.96 28.89 -6.16
C VAL A 1205 33.63 28.19 -7.48
N LYS A 1206 33.12 28.93 -8.47
CA LYS A 1206 32.77 28.37 -9.78
C LYS A 1206 34.01 27.92 -10.54
N GLU A 1207 34.00 26.69 -11.04
CA GLU A 1207 35.05 26.22 -11.94
C GLU A 1207 34.85 26.87 -13.33
N THR A 1208 35.77 27.73 -13.75
CA THR A 1208 35.77 28.28 -15.11
C THR A 1208 36.44 27.27 -16.03
N ALA A 1209 35.74 26.85 -17.10
CA ALA A 1209 36.25 25.91 -18.08
C ALA A 1209 37.65 26.33 -18.53
N ARG A 1210 38.66 25.48 -18.25
CA ARG A 1210 40.01 25.64 -18.79
C ARG A 1210 39.92 25.80 -20.30
N GLU A 1211 40.32 26.96 -20.81
CA GLU A 1211 40.70 27.10 -22.21
C GLU A 1211 41.78 26.05 -22.51
N VAL A 1212 41.40 25.04 -23.28
CA VAL A 1212 42.36 24.13 -23.91
C VAL A 1212 43.14 24.97 -24.90
N THR A 1213 44.33 25.41 -24.52
CA THR A 1213 45.30 25.94 -25.48
C THR A 1213 45.81 24.74 -26.29
N PRO A 1214 45.64 24.71 -27.63
CA PRO A 1214 46.05 23.56 -28.41
C PRO A 1214 47.58 23.51 -28.54
N VAL A 1215 48.17 22.34 -28.26
CA VAL A 1215 49.44 21.88 -28.83
C VAL A 1215 49.27 20.44 -29.27
#